data_AF-I5B0T5-F1
#
_entry.id   AF-I5B0T5-F1
#
_cell.length_a   1.000
_cell.length_b   1.000
_cell.length_c   1.000
_cell.angle_alpha   90.00
_cell.angle_beta   90.00
_cell.angle_gamma   90.00
#
_symmetry.space_group_name_H-M   'P 1'
#
loop_
_entity.id
_entity.type
_entity.pdbx_description
1 polymer ?
#
loop_
_entity_poly.entity_id
_entity_poly.type
_entity_poly.pdbx_seq_one_letter_code
_entity_poly.pdbx_strand_id
1 'polypeptide(L)'
;MTNKGANHLFFILILFITLWMMPGHALALCSIDPNGTYIEAEHFTGDYQLDPWYHQSGDYFELHPDNSANGEIILKSGSSGAADSTPENEVKKYDVNFTATGTYYIWMRGKGFNGSEDSMFFTVDNDSWKAWNFGGNYGRFIWTGSMQIGIGNTISISTTGPHTIKIAMRETNTEIDGFYITKGTETPTDASVPSKENTINPQAGCSGPTWATDPLQLEPTCFVGYNATSLTFDITNTGTANDTSSATISSSETWATVNNSTVPALAVNESHTVTVNFSTSALAAGTHTATLTITSSGNVENSPLEIPITLLVKAAPSSAACGEIPLYAENLVNPAIMVQLDTSGSMDNKMDTDDGYMTRISIAEDVLKEVFLDRSISWGFATWAGGSGRSNDSEGSPTYYTNYRIGCHDHDEEHQDALQSKADDGSASGYTPLVPAMKAALAYFQGNRQDNHYNEKFTQLSCQPRILVLVTDGLGNTATDNTKIGAITDSLIAEGITIVAVGFGLDDATQLDLIVKKMKTAGEASEDDYLYHLHNEDANGVAEPFMAQNRQEFINAMNDIVTSVKAQVFHGASPAPTTSVDNGAILLNANFDASDWSGNLKATLFNAFTGELESTTTWETAKTVTKNNINAFIYDAAQANHVSEYTEASISGDNYLCKAMGDIINSTPAIVGAPPYFYKFGNDTDKDLYYNFKYSAAVNNRDEMAYFGANDGALHAVCVSDGTEKWRFYPNSVISKMALADTDPSKDPCSSAYCHQFLLDGTPQPADIYVNTTTKWRTILVTGLGKGGSAFFTLDITYGKDFDDSSVPSLYLWEFNETDDAELGYATSWPTIARLSNGTGTGWATVFGSGAAENDLLQTGKEAYLFAVNSYDKSKVWKDENDDPVYKIKLSSSELKNDVPSSPHLVDIYDDSLYDRIYVGNLYGNLYRAKNIGFGQKPEVELFFNSENTDHRNPVTAKACSGYDAGNDIWLFFGTGRYQDQIDKITTDQQYFFGLFDEGASRSTPYTKSDLVEMQTEIVEAYALDDNGNPVDLDKDGNDDLKQYRTISCDLPDKEGRCNPDNKSWMLKLAIPSGGASERSISQPLVVGGVVFFTTFIPDGDVCEGNGDTYLFAVDWESGEFVSNEVFDINGDDKYTEADKTVKDPGDPDNPKKVVGLYIGTGKPVPELVIHNDILFVGTTDGEPAVIKVNLEDLQSRLRSWKRQFN
;
A
#
# COMPACT_ATOMS: atom_id res chain seq x y z
N MET A 1 46.97 -20.93 48.52
CA MET A 1 46.81 -21.39 49.92
C MET A 1 46.21 -20.27 50.74
N THR A 2 45.19 -20.63 51.54
CA THR A 2 44.63 -19.95 52.72
C THR A 2 43.83 -18.64 52.60
N ASN A 3 42.51 -18.84 52.71
CA ASN A 3 41.39 -17.95 53.09
C ASN A 3 41.60 -17.08 54.34
N LYS A 4 40.90 -15.93 54.35
CA LYS A 4 40.12 -15.25 55.43
C LYS A 4 39.84 -13.81 54.94
N GLY A 5 38.67 -13.20 54.96
CA GLY A 5 37.33 -13.47 55.48
C GLY A 5 36.63 -12.12 55.72
N ALA A 6 35.35 -12.05 55.36
CA ALA A 6 34.30 -11.09 55.79
C ALA A 6 34.23 -9.65 55.19
N ASN A 7 33.16 -9.50 54.39
CA ASN A 7 32.13 -8.44 54.36
C ASN A 7 32.48 -7.02 53.87
N HIS A 8 31.95 -6.65 52.70
CA HIS A 8 30.88 -5.63 52.57
C HIS A 8 30.29 -5.55 51.14
N LEU A 9 28.96 -5.39 51.08
CA LEU A 9 28.05 -5.09 49.96
C LEU A 9 27.70 -6.22 48.96
N PHE A 10 26.49 -6.76 49.15
CA PHE A 10 25.69 -7.51 48.19
C PHE A 10 25.19 -6.56 47.09
N PHE A 11 25.60 -6.80 45.85
CA PHE A 11 24.88 -6.36 44.64
C PHE A 11 24.00 -7.54 44.21
N ILE A 12 22.69 -7.34 44.18
CA ILE A 12 21.71 -8.31 43.71
C ILE A 12 21.77 -8.34 42.17
N LEU A 13 22.07 -9.53 41.64
CA LEU A 13 21.93 -9.89 40.24
C LEU A 13 20.43 -9.98 39.93
N ILE A 14 19.88 -9.01 39.19
CA ILE A 14 18.54 -9.11 38.61
C ILE A 14 18.68 -9.98 37.35
N LEU A 15 18.16 -11.20 37.44
CA LEU A 15 17.94 -12.10 36.31
C LEU A 15 16.73 -11.54 35.54
N PHE A 16 16.94 -10.93 34.39
CA PHE A 16 15.86 -10.59 33.46
C PHE A 16 15.33 -11.91 32.87
N ILE A 17 14.22 -12.41 33.42
CA ILE A 17 13.34 -13.33 32.72
C ILE A 17 12.43 -12.43 31.88
N THR A 18 12.67 -12.41 30.57
CA THR A 18 11.71 -11.89 29.58
C THR A 18 10.45 -12.74 29.67
N LEU A 19 9.45 -12.24 30.39
CA LEU A 19 8.10 -12.77 30.34
C LEU A 19 7.55 -12.44 28.95
N TRP A 20 7.54 -13.43 28.06
CA TRP A 20 6.64 -13.39 26.90
C TRP A 20 5.23 -13.17 27.45
N MET A 21 4.62 -12.02 27.16
CA MET A 21 3.16 -11.92 27.21
C MET A 21 2.63 -12.81 26.09
N MET A 22 2.24 -14.03 26.45
CA MET A 22 1.30 -14.76 25.60
C MET A 22 0.04 -13.91 25.47
N PRO A 23 -0.61 -13.85 24.29
CA PRO A 23 -1.97 -13.35 24.20
C PRO A 23 -2.81 -14.10 25.24
N GLY A 24 -3.57 -13.36 26.05
CA GLY A 24 -4.38 -13.95 27.11
C GLY A 24 -5.41 -14.90 26.52
N HIS A 25 -5.16 -16.21 26.57
CA HIS A 25 -6.16 -17.22 26.27
C HIS A 25 -7.37 -16.98 27.18
N ALA A 26 -8.53 -16.65 26.60
CA ALA A 26 -9.78 -16.55 27.35
C ALA A 26 -10.14 -17.95 27.87
N LEU A 27 -10.15 -18.14 29.19
CA LEU A 27 -10.66 -19.36 29.81
C LEU A 27 -12.16 -19.49 29.47
N ALA A 28 -12.60 -20.68 29.06
CA ALA A 28 -14.01 -20.94 28.80
C ALA A 28 -14.87 -20.74 30.07
N LEU A 29 -15.97 -20.00 29.94
CA LEU A 29 -16.87 -19.67 31.06
C LEU A 29 -17.72 -20.87 31.47
N CYS A 30 -17.92 -21.06 32.78
CA CYS A 30 -18.72 -22.17 33.28
C CYS A 30 -20.22 -21.95 33.20
N SER A 31 -20.89 -22.98 32.67
CA SER A 31 -22.31 -22.95 32.41
C SER A 31 -23.12 -23.11 33.70
N ILE A 32 -24.08 -22.22 33.90
CA ILE A 32 -25.09 -22.31 34.97
C ILE A 32 -26.18 -23.30 34.53
N ASP A 33 -26.34 -24.38 35.30
CA ASP A 33 -27.45 -25.33 35.15
C ASP A 33 -28.75 -24.70 35.68
N PRO A 34 -29.81 -24.60 34.86
CA PRO A 34 -31.13 -24.12 35.31
C PRO A 34 -31.72 -24.88 36.51
N ASN A 35 -31.30 -26.12 36.77
CA ASN A 35 -31.77 -26.92 37.90
C ASN A 35 -31.04 -26.64 39.22
N GLY A 36 -29.88 -25.97 39.18
CA GLY A 36 -29.10 -25.70 40.37
C GLY A 36 -27.60 -25.69 40.15
N THR A 37 -26.93 -24.60 40.47
CA THR A 37 -25.47 -24.47 40.44
C THR A 37 -24.98 -23.79 41.71
N TYR A 38 -23.91 -24.33 42.31
CA TYR A 38 -23.26 -23.76 43.49
C TYR A 38 -21.88 -23.18 43.13
N ILE A 39 -21.59 -21.99 43.65
CA ILE A 39 -20.31 -21.29 43.44
C ILE A 39 -19.78 -20.91 44.83
N GLU A 40 -18.58 -21.39 45.14
CA GLU A 40 -17.85 -20.97 46.35
C GLU A 40 -17.41 -19.51 46.20
N ALA A 41 -17.52 -18.73 47.27
CA ALA A 41 -17.27 -17.29 47.21
C ALA A 41 -15.81 -16.98 46.89
N GLU A 42 -14.87 -17.81 47.32
CA GLU A 42 -13.43 -17.66 47.05
C GLU A 42 -13.03 -17.89 45.59
N HIS A 43 -13.90 -18.48 44.75
CA HIS A 43 -13.61 -18.82 43.34
C HIS A 43 -14.00 -17.70 42.35
N PHE A 44 -13.51 -16.47 42.57
CA PHE A 44 -13.79 -15.31 41.71
C PHE A 44 -12.81 -15.20 40.52
N THR A 45 -13.28 -14.71 39.37
CA THR A 45 -12.51 -14.56 38.12
C THR A 45 -11.71 -13.26 38.06
N GLY A 46 -12.08 -12.27 38.86
CA GLY A 46 -11.34 -11.02 38.97
C GLY A 46 -11.90 -10.11 40.04
N ASP A 47 -11.17 -9.05 40.33
CA ASP A 47 -11.54 -8.02 41.29
C ASP A 47 -11.17 -6.63 40.79
N TYR A 48 -11.88 -5.62 41.30
CA TYR A 48 -11.54 -4.23 41.05
C TYR A 48 -12.11 -3.32 42.14
N GLN A 49 -11.47 -2.17 42.32
CA GLN A 49 -11.90 -1.14 43.26
C GLN A 49 -12.76 -0.10 42.53
N LEU A 50 -13.86 0.35 43.16
CA LEU A 50 -14.76 1.34 42.57
C LEU A 50 -14.26 2.79 42.71
N ASP A 51 -13.49 3.11 43.76
CA ASP A 51 -12.85 4.43 43.97
C ASP A 51 -11.34 4.29 44.30
N PRO A 52 -10.42 4.78 43.44
CA PRO A 52 -8.98 4.73 43.69
C PRO A 52 -8.44 5.69 44.77
N TRP A 53 -9.22 6.65 45.28
CA TRP A 53 -8.70 7.77 46.07
C TRP A 53 -8.93 7.67 47.59
N TYR A 54 -9.68 6.67 48.07
CA TYR A 54 -9.89 6.39 49.50
C TYR A 54 -9.16 5.09 49.89
N HIS A 55 -8.00 5.20 50.53
CA HIS A 55 -7.29 4.05 51.08
C HIS A 55 -7.21 4.15 52.61
N GLN A 56 -7.94 3.28 53.32
CA GLN A 56 -7.58 2.89 54.68
C GLN A 56 -7.25 1.39 54.73
N SER A 57 -6.43 1.01 55.71
CA SER A 57 -6.11 -0.38 56.01
C SER A 57 -7.41 -1.13 56.36
N GLY A 58 -7.93 -1.92 55.42
CA GLY A 58 -9.05 -2.83 55.66
C GLY A 58 -10.22 -2.72 54.69
N ASP A 59 -10.20 -1.90 53.64
CA ASP A 59 -11.35 -1.75 52.69
C ASP A 59 -11.37 -2.81 51.57
N TYR A 60 -11.03 -4.07 51.85
CA TYR A 60 -11.00 -5.19 50.90
C TYR A 60 -11.57 -6.48 51.52
N PHE A 61 -11.94 -7.44 50.67
CA PHE A 61 -12.33 -8.79 51.08
C PHE A 61 -11.10 -9.59 51.52
N GLU A 62 -11.21 -10.26 52.66
CA GLU A 62 -10.19 -11.16 53.18
C GLU A 62 -10.61 -12.62 53.03
N LEU A 63 -9.70 -13.47 52.52
CA LEU A 63 -9.85 -14.92 52.60
C LEU A 63 -9.60 -15.35 54.04
N HIS A 64 -10.61 -15.94 54.67
CA HIS A 64 -10.55 -16.32 56.07
C HIS A 64 -10.82 -17.83 56.23
N PRO A 65 -9.96 -18.59 56.93
CA PRO A 65 -10.22 -20.01 57.20
C PRO A 65 -11.38 -20.19 58.19
N ASP A 66 -12.37 -21.03 57.86
CA ASP A 66 -13.44 -21.42 58.77
C ASP A 66 -13.87 -22.88 58.52
N ASN A 67 -13.58 -23.77 59.47
CA ASN A 67 -13.89 -25.20 59.36
C ASN A 67 -15.40 -25.52 59.40
N SER A 68 -16.27 -24.52 59.61
CA SER A 68 -17.73 -24.66 59.50
C SER A 68 -18.30 -24.26 58.14
N ALA A 69 -17.44 -23.73 57.26
CA ALA A 69 -17.70 -23.43 55.85
C ALA A 69 -17.57 -24.69 54.97
N ASN A 70 -18.20 -24.66 53.80
CA ASN A 70 -17.87 -25.57 52.72
C ASN A 70 -16.53 -25.12 52.12
N GLY A 71 -15.61 -26.04 51.78
CA GLY A 71 -14.28 -25.65 51.28
C GLY A 71 -13.27 -25.13 52.32
N GLU A 72 -13.68 -24.94 53.59
CA GLU A 72 -12.86 -24.47 54.72
C GLU A 72 -12.29 -23.03 54.60
N ILE A 73 -12.64 -22.29 53.54
CA ILE A 73 -12.23 -20.91 53.27
C ILE A 73 -13.49 -20.10 52.95
N ILE A 74 -13.58 -18.86 53.44
CA ILE A 74 -14.69 -17.94 53.15
C ILE A 74 -14.17 -16.56 52.75
N LEU A 75 -15.02 -15.76 52.11
CA LEU A 75 -14.81 -14.33 51.92
C LEU A 75 -15.39 -13.53 53.08
N LYS A 76 -14.55 -12.75 53.75
CA LYS A 76 -14.93 -11.84 54.83
C LYS A 76 -14.81 -10.40 54.38
N SER A 77 -15.86 -9.60 54.55
CA SER A 77 -15.81 -8.17 54.25
C SER A 77 -14.95 -7.42 55.27
N GLY A 78 -14.08 -6.56 54.76
CA GLY A 78 -13.32 -5.60 55.55
C GLY A 78 -14.14 -4.37 55.96
N SER A 79 -13.48 -3.26 56.28
CA SER A 79 -14.10 -1.98 56.66
C SER A 79 -14.99 -1.46 55.53
N SER A 80 -16.22 -1.09 55.89
CA SER A 80 -17.26 -0.69 54.93
C SER A 80 -17.66 0.77 55.08
N GLY A 81 -17.74 1.51 53.97
CA GLY A 81 -18.49 2.76 53.88
C GLY A 81 -19.99 2.45 53.90
N ALA A 82 -20.72 3.03 54.86
CA ALA A 82 -22.16 2.80 54.98
C ALA A 82 -22.92 3.52 53.84
N ALA A 83 -23.03 2.90 52.67
CA ALA A 83 -23.78 3.42 51.54
C ALA A 83 -25.19 2.80 51.45
N ASP A 84 -26.20 3.66 51.27
CA ASP A 84 -27.62 3.27 51.33
C ASP A 84 -28.14 2.57 50.06
N SER A 85 -27.41 2.62 48.93
CA SER A 85 -27.91 2.05 47.65
C SER A 85 -26.86 1.58 46.63
N THR A 86 -25.58 1.91 46.77
CA THR A 86 -24.52 1.55 45.80
C THR A 86 -23.21 1.24 46.52
N PRO A 87 -22.45 0.21 46.11
CA PRO A 87 -21.15 -0.09 46.70
C PRO A 87 -20.11 0.98 46.37
N GLU A 88 -19.20 1.24 47.30
CA GLU A 88 -18.11 2.22 47.18
C GLU A 88 -16.71 1.55 47.23
N ASN A 89 -16.66 0.27 47.63
CA ASN A 89 -15.42 -0.47 47.89
C ASN A 89 -15.22 -1.62 46.88
N GLU A 90 -14.33 -2.57 47.19
CA GLU A 90 -13.98 -3.71 46.34
C GLU A 90 -15.17 -4.52 45.83
N VAL A 91 -15.10 -4.89 44.55
CA VAL A 91 -16.03 -5.79 43.86
C VAL A 91 -15.30 -7.06 43.44
N LYS A 92 -15.89 -8.22 43.76
CA LYS A 92 -15.46 -9.53 43.20
C LYS A 92 -16.38 -9.92 42.04
N LYS A 93 -15.78 -10.40 40.95
CA LYS A 93 -16.45 -10.82 39.71
C LYS A 93 -16.44 -12.34 39.56
N TYR A 94 -17.51 -12.89 39.03
CA TYR A 94 -17.64 -14.28 38.62
C TYR A 94 -18.21 -14.30 37.21
N ASP A 95 -17.36 -14.59 36.23
CA ASP A 95 -17.78 -14.71 34.84
C ASP A 95 -18.32 -16.12 34.59
N VAL A 96 -19.56 -16.20 34.12
CA VAL A 96 -20.33 -17.45 33.97
C VAL A 96 -21.14 -17.42 32.68
N ASN A 97 -21.55 -18.59 32.19
CA ASN A 97 -22.37 -18.72 30.99
C ASN A 97 -23.80 -19.17 31.35
N PHE A 98 -24.82 -18.40 30.99
CA PHE A 98 -26.21 -18.82 31.20
C PHE A 98 -26.75 -19.60 30.00
N THR A 99 -27.16 -20.84 30.24
CA THR A 99 -27.67 -21.75 29.20
C THR A 99 -29.14 -21.56 28.86
N ALA A 100 -29.88 -20.75 29.62
CA ALA A 100 -31.29 -20.48 29.36
C ALA A 100 -31.74 -19.11 29.88
N THR A 101 -32.56 -18.38 29.11
CA THR A 101 -33.16 -17.12 29.53
C THR A 101 -34.27 -17.32 30.58
N GLY A 102 -34.62 -16.28 31.35
CA GLY A 102 -35.72 -16.30 32.30
C GLY A 102 -35.33 -15.81 33.71
N THR A 103 -36.22 -16.06 34.67
CA THR A 103 -36.00 -15.67 36.08
C THR A 103 -35.32 -16.80 36.85
N TYR A 104 -34.18 -16.49 37.47
CA TYR A 104 -33.47 -17.38 38.38
C TYR A 104 -33.59 -16.85 39.82
N TYR A 105 -33.57 -17.75 40.79
CA TYR A 105 -33.39 -17.47 42.21
C TYR A 105 -31.91 -17.61 42.56
N ILE A 106 -31.39 -16.63 43.30
CA ILE A 106 -30.04 -16.62 43.84
C ILE A 106 -30.10 -16.59 45.36
N TRP A 107 -29.47 -17.56 46.00
CA TRP A 107 -29.41 -17.70 47.46
C TRP A 107 -27.97 -17.56 47.91
N MET A 108 -27.74 -16.88 49.03
CA MET A 108 -26.40 -16.72 49.59
C MET A 108 -26.29 -17.54 50.88
N ARG A 109 -25.19 -18.30 50.99
CA ARG A 109 -24.75 -18.94 52.24
C ARG A 109 -23.72 -18.05 52.91
N GLY A 110 -24.03 -17.59 54.11
CA GLY A 110 -23.14 -16.70 54.86
C GLY A 110 -23.60 -16.55 56.31
N LYS A 111 -22.89 -15.71 57.06
CA LYS A 111 -23.23 -15.38 58.45
C LYS A 111 -22.92 -13.92 58.76
N GLY A 112 -23.85 -13.27 59.46
CA GLY A 112 -23.62 -11.94 60.04
C GLY A 112 -23.03 -12.04 61.44
N PHE A 113 -22.35 -10.98 61.86
CA PHE A 113 -21.76 -10.86 63.20
C PHE A 113 -22.73 -10.21 64.20
N ASN A 114 -23.40 -9.13 63.80
CA ASN A 114 -24.44 -8.44 64.58
C ASN A 114 -25.37 -7.66 63.63
N GLY A 115 -26.38 -6.94 64.16
CA GLY A 115 -27.38 -6.22 63.35
C GLY A 115 -26.92 -4.96 62.62
N SER A 116 -25.61 -4.72 62.56
CA SER A 116 -24.97 -3.67 61.76
C SER A 116 -23.80 -4.24 60.92
N GLU A 117 -23.66 -5.57 60.92
CA GLU A 117 -22.59 -6.36 60.31
C GLU A 117 -23.21 -7.66 59.74
N ASP A 118 -24.27 -7.52 58.93
CA ASP A 118 -25.08 -8.65 58.44
C ASP A 118 -25.62 -8.51 57.01
N SER A 119 -24.93 -7.76 56.14
CA SER A 119 -25.36 -7.55 54.76
C SER A 119 -24.24 -7.40 53.72
N MET A 120 -24.58 -7.70 52.47
CA MET A 120 -23.66 -7.75 51.31
C MET A 120 -24.40 -7.31 50.03
N PHE A 121 -23.73 -6.58 49.14
CA PHE A 121 -24.26 -6.22 47.83
C PHE A 121 -24.01 -7.31 46.78
N PHE A 122 -24.93 -7.44 45.82
CA PHE A 122 -24.72 -8.18 44.59
C PHE A 122 -25.43 -7.53 43.39
N THR A 123 -24.93 -7.81 42.19
CA THR A 123 -25.57 -7.49 40.91
C THR A 123 -25.16 -8.51 39.82
N VAL A 124 -25.86 -8.49 38.69
CA VAL A 124 -25.52 -9.24 37.48
C VAL A 124 -25.35 -8.25 36.33
N ASP A 125 -24.25 -8.36 35.60
CA ASP A 125 -23.83 -7.43 34.55
C ASP A 125 -23.84 -5.96 35.00
N ASN A 126 -24.74 -5.16 34.43
CA ASN A 126 -24.91 -3.74 34.70
C ASN A 126 -26.30 -3.44 35.32
N ASP A 127 -26.98 -4.44 35.90
CA ASP A 127 -28.25 -4.24 36.61
C ASP A 127 -28.06 -3.47 37.94
N SER A 128 -29.17 -2.99 38.49
CA SER A 128 -29.20 -2.29 39.78
C SER A 128 -28.75 -3.19 40.93
N TRP A 129 -27.85 -2.69 41.77
CA TRP A 129 -27.38 -3.39 42.97
C TRP A 129 -28.52 -3.72 43.94
N LYS A 130 -28.49 -4.95 44.45
CA LYS A 130 -29.35 -5.45 45.54
C LYS A 130 -28.48 -5.84 46.73
N ALA A 131 -29.07 -5.93 47.92
CA ALA A 131 -28.32 -6.31 49.12
C ALA A 131 -29.03 -7.40 49.92
N TRP A 132 -28.31 -8.48 50.23
CA TRP A 132 -28.80 -9.53 51.13
C TRP A 132 -28.74 -9.09 52.60
N ASN A 133 -29.56 -9.73 53.45
CA ASN A 133 -29.52 -9.61 54.92
C ASN A 133 -29.65 -10.99 55.59
N PHE A 134 -28.96 -11.22 56.71
CA PHE A 134 -29.09 -12.44 57.53
C PHE A 134 -30.16 -12.37 58.65
N GLY A 135 -30.79 -11.21 58.86
CA GLY A 135 -32.06 -11.07 59.57
C GLY A 135 -32.06 -11.56 61.02
N GLY A 136 -31.01 -11.27 61.79
CA GLY A 136 -30.94 -11.62 63.21
C GLY A 136 -30.30 -12.98 63.53
N ASN A 137 -29.87 -13.74 62.53
CA ASN A 137 -29.19 -15.03 62.71
C ASN A 137 -27.67 -14.83 62.69
N TYR A 138 -27.08 -14.67 63.88
CA TYR A 138 -25.65 -14.38 64.05
C TYR A 138 -24.83 -15.60 64.45
N GLY A 139 -23.58 -15.68 63.96
CA GLY A 139 -22.59 -16.66 64.43
C GLY A 139 -22.74 -18.10 63.94
N ARG A 140 -23.57 -18.36 62.92
CA ARG A 140 -23.64 -19.64 62.19
C ARG A 140 -23.98 -19.39 60.72
N PHE A 141 -23.45 -20.21 59.80
CA PHE A 141 -23.82 -20.15 58.39
C PHE A 141 -25.29 -20.49 58.19
N ILE A 142 -25.99 -19.66 57.43
CA ILE A 142 -27.37 -19.87 57.00
C ILE A 142 -27.51 -19.55 55.51
N TRP A 143 -28.52 -20.15 54.88
CA TRP A 143 -29.00 -19.72 53.58
C TRP A 143 -29.98 -18.56 53.74
N THR A 144 -29.72 -17.44 53.05
CA THR A 144 -30.63 -16.29 53.01
C THR A 144 -31.01 -15.93 51.58
N GLY A 145 -32.30 -15.64 51.40
CA GLY A 145 -32.84 -14.90 50.26
C GLY A 145 -33.49 -13.58 50.71
N SER A 146 -33.28 -13.19 51.98
CA SER A 146 -33.81 -11.94 52.52
C SER A 146 -33.00 -10.77 51.96
N MET A 147 -33.69 -9.70 51.55
CA MET A 147 -33.10 -8.52 50.95
C MET A 147 -33.25 -7.31 51.88
N GLN A 148 -32.14 -6.61 52.11
CA GLN A 148 -32.12 -5.27 52.72
C GLN A 148 -32.45 -4.19 51.67
N ILE A 149 -31.94 -4.37 50.45
CA ILE A 149 -32.13 -3.45 49.32
C ILE A 149 -32.58 -4.28 48.11
N GLY A 150 -33.69 -3.84 47.48
CA GLY A 150 -34.35 -4.56 46.40
C GLY A 150 -35.50 -5.46 46.87
N ILE A 151 -36.24 -6.04 45.91
CA ILE A 151 -37.38 -6.93 46.16
C ILE A 151 -37.08 -8.30 45.56
N GLY A 152 -37.17 -9.35 46.39
CA GLY A 152 -37.00 -10.75 45.98
C GLY A 152 -35.56 -11.14 45.67
N ASN A 153 -35.23 -12.42 45.86
CA ASN A 153 -33.92 -12.99 45.56
C ASN A 153 -33.80 -13.51 44.14
N THR A 154 -34.36 -12.76 43.18
CA THR A 154 -34.39 -13.15 41.78
C THR A 154 -33.51 -12.26 40.91
N ILE A 155 -32.97 -12.87 39.85
CA ILE A 155 -32.23 -12.23 38.76
C ILE A 155 -32.89 -12.57 37.42
N SER A 156 -32.85 -11.64 36.47
CA SER A 156 -33.48 -11.79 35.15
C SER A 156 -32.42 -11.89 34.07
N ILE A 157 -32.42 -13.00 33.33
CA ILE A 157 -31.47 -13.25 32.24
C ILE A 157 -32.21 -13.13 30.91
N SER A 158 -31.89 -12.08 30.15
CA SER A 158 -32.56 -11.74 28.87
C SER A 158 -31.97 -12.44 27.65
N THR A 159 -30.70 -12.82 27.72
CA THR A 159 -29.93 -13.47 26.64
C THR A 159 -29.22 -14.70 27.20
N THR A 160 -29.07 -15.77 26.40
CA THR A 160 -28.14 -16.86 26.75
C THR A 160 -26.73 -16.42 26.38
N GLY A 161 -25.71 -16.93 27.07
CA GLY A 161 -24.31 -16.56 26.80
C GLY A 161 -23.56 -16.05 28.04
N PRO A 162 -22.44 -15.33 27.84
CA PRO A 162 -21.59 -14.83 28.93
C PRO A 162 -22.31 -13.76 29.76
N HIS A 163 -22.21 -13.87 31.09
CA HIS A 163 -22.69 -12.89 32.06
C HIS A 163 -21.70 -12.79 33.23
N THR A 164 -21.66 -11.63 33.89
CA THR A 164 -20.79 -11.41 35.05
C THR A 164 -21.63 -11.20 36.31
N ILE A 165 -21.49 -12.09 37.28
CA ILE A 165 -22.05 -11.89 38.63
C ILE A 165 -21.04 -11.08 39.45
N LYS A 166 -21.51 -10.07 40.17
CA LYS A 166 -20.66 -9.18 40.97
C LYS A 166 -21.16 -9.17 42.41
N ILE A 167 -20.25 -9.28 43.37
CA ILE A 167 -20.52 -9.06 44.80
C ILE A 167 -19.66 -7.93 45.32
N ALA A 168 -20.19 -7.16 46.27
CA ALA A 168 -19.47 -6.02 46.85
C ALA A 168 -19.78 -5.86 48.34
N MET A 169 -18.85 -5.25 49.07
CA MET A 169 -18.98 -5.03 50.50
C MET A 169 -20.07 -3.99 50.81
N ARG A 170 -20.90 -4.28 51.81
CA ARG A 170 -21.88 -3.33 52.37
C ARG A 170 -21.64 -3.03 53.84
N GLU A 171 -21.49 -4.07 54.66
CA GLU A 171 -21.20 -3.95 56.08
C GLU A 171 -19.95 -4.76 56.45
N THR A 172 -19.23 -4.31 57.47
CA THR A 172 -17.97 -4.90 57.92
C THR A 172 -18.20 -6.28 58.56
N ASN A 173 -17.20 -7.17 58.50
CA ASN A 173 -17.22 -8.52 59.11
C ASN A 173 -18.34 -9.47 58.64
N THR A 174 -18.98 -9.19 57.52
CA THR A 174 -19.94 -10.10 56.91
C THR A 174 -19.18 -11.23 56.21
N GLU A 175 -19.48 -12.48 56.55
CA GLU A 175 -18.76 -13.66 56.06
C GLU A 175 -19.64 -14.46 55.07
N ILE A 176 -19.09 -14.78 53.89
CA ILE A 176 -19.75 -15.49 52.80
C ILE A 176 -18.97 -16.73 52.41
N ASP A 177 -19.71 -17.83 52.36
CA ASP A 177 -19.23 -19.14 51.95
C ASP A 177 -19.47 -19.38 50.45
N GLY A 178 -20.67 -19.07 49.95
CA GLY A 178 -20.98 -19.22 48.53
C GLY A 178 -22.40 -18.85 48.19
N PHE A 179 -22.78 -19.06 46.93
CA PHE A 179 -24.13 -18.78 46.45
C PHE A 179 -24.66 -19.87 45.51
N TYR A 180 -25.98 -20.08 45.58
CA TYR A 180 -26.70 -21.10 44.83
C TYR A 180 -27.71 -20.46 43.88
N ILE A 181 -27.62 -20.81 42.60
CA ILE A 181 -28.43 -20.25 41.52
C ILE A 181 -29.29 -21.35 40.91
N THR A 182 -30.60 -21.14 40.82
CA THR A 182 -31.54 -22.12 40.25
C THR A 182 -32.78 -21.44 39.66
N LYS A 183 -33.46 -22.04 38.69
CA LYS A 183 -34.83 -21.64 38.31
C LYS A 183 -35.91 -22.22 39.25
N GLY A 184 -35.53 -23.16 40.11
CA GLY A 184 -36.39 -23.74 41.13
C GLY A 184 -36.81 -22.74 42.21
N THR A 185 -37.95 -22.99 42.86
CA THR A 185 -38.49 -22.12 43.93
C THR A 185 -38.14 -22.64 45.33
N GLU A 186 -37.42 -23.76 45.41
CA GLU A 186 -36.98 -24.38 46.65
C GLU A 186 -36.00 -23.49 47.43
N THR A 187 -36.15 -23.48 48.76
CA THR A 187 -35.17 -22.87 49.67
C THR A 187 -34.03 -23.86 49.92
N PRO A 188 -32.77 -23.47 49.68
CA PRO A 188 -31.61 -24.30 49.97
C PRO A 188 -31.53 -24.69 51.45
N THR A 189 -31.02 -25.89 51.73
CA THR A 189 -30.70 -26.42 53.06
C THR A 189 -29.23 -26.81 53.11
N ASP A 190 -28.66 -27.13 54.28
CA ASP A 190 -27.27 -27.64 54.32
C ASP A 190 -27.07 -28.92 53.49
N ALA A 191 -28.14 -29.69 53.23
CA ALA A 191 -28.12 -30.86 52.35
C ALA A 191 -28.19 -30.53 50.84
N SER A 192 -28.46 -29.26 50.47
CA SER A 192 -28.48 -28.80 49.09
C SER A 192 -27.19 -28.10 48.66
N VAL A 193 -26.17 -28.04 49.53
CA VAL A 193 -24.78 -27.87 49.10
C VAL A 193 -24.42 -29.15 48.33
N PRO A 194 -24.32 -29.12 46.98
CA PRO A 194 -24.24 -30.35 46.19
C PRO A 194 -22.91 -31.09 46.39
N SER A 195 -22.85 -32.38 46.00
CA SER A 195 -21.56 -33.06 45.77
C SER A 195 -20.75 -32.30 44.70
N LYS A 196 -19.43 -32.52 44.65
CA LYS A 196 -18.46 -31.86 43.75
C LYS A 196 -18.88 -31.70 42.27
N GLU A 197 -19.86 -32.47 41.79
CA GLU A 197 -20.35 -32.48 40.40
C GLU A 197 -21.25 -31.28 40.01
N ASN A 198 -21.91 -30.58 40.95
CA ASN A 198 -22.74 -29.37 40.64
C ASN A 198 -22.14 -28.08 41.22
N THR A 199 -20.87 -28.14 41.63
CA THR A 199 -20.08 -26.98 42.09
C THR A 199 -19.17 -26.57 40.94
N ILE A 200 -19.26 -25.31 40.51
CA ILE A 200 -18.37 -24.79 39.48
C ILE A 200 -17.28 -23.91 40.10
N ASN A 201 -16.12 -23.86 39.46
CA ASN A 201 -15.04 -22.95 39.81
C ASN A 201 -14.76 -22.03 38.61
N PRO A 202 -15.44 -20.85 38.54
CA PRO A 202 -15.22 -19.88 37.48
C PRO A 202 -13.75 -19.46 37.32
N GLN A 203 -12.99 -19.45 38.42
CA GLN A 203 -11.56 -19.11 38.42
C GLN A 203 -10.66 -20.18 37.78
N ALA A 204 -11.08 -21.45 37.74
CA ALA A 204 -10.27 -22.58 37.27
C ALA A 204 -10.67 -23.13 35.89
N GLY A 205 -11.73 -22.61 35.27
CA GLY A 205 -12.32 -23.19 34.04
C GLY A 205 -13.09 -24.49 34.29
N CYS A 206 -13.81 -24.96 33.27
CA CYS A 206 -14.80 -26.05 33.39
C CYS A 206 -14.23 -27.41 32.99
N SER A 207 -14.79 -28.50 33.54
CA SER A 207 -14.25 -29.84 33.35
C SER A 207 -14.79 -30.53 32.08
N GLY A 208 -14.04 -30.51 30.96
CA GLY A 208 -14.40 -31.18 29.70
C GLY A 208 -13.61 -30.66 28.49
N PRO A 209 -13.77 -31.24 27.29
CA PRO A 209 -13.26 -30.66 26.05
C PRO A 209 -14.10 -29.42 25.64
N THR A 210 -13.43 -28.33 25.26
CA THR A 210 -14.06 -27.04 24.92
C THR A 210 -13.26 -26.34 23.82
N TRP A 211 -13.92 -25.82 22.79
CA TRP A 211 -13.25 -25.17 21.67
C TRP A 211 -13.16 -23.66 21.81
N ALA A 212 -12.04 -23.06 21.39
CA ALA A 212 -11.87 -21.63 21.17
C ALA A 212 -11.43 -21.40 19.72
N THR A 213 -11.77 -20.23 19.17
CA THR A 213 -11.41 -19.85 17.80
C THR A 213 -10.64 -18.55 17.77
N ASP A 214 -9.66 -18.46 16.88
CA ASP A 214 -8.90 -17.23 16.61
C ASP A 214 -8.79 -17.02 15.09
N PRO A 215 -9.32 -15.92 14.52
CA PRO A 215 -10.10 -14.86 15.18
C PRO A 215 -11.52 -15.32 15.60
N LEU A 216 -12.18 -14.55 16.49
CA LEU A 216 -13.54 -14.80 16.97
C LEU A 216 -14.65 -14.49 15.94
N GLN A 217 -14.31 -13.76 14.87
CA GLN A 217 -15.18 -13.42 13.75
C GLN A 217 -14.34 -13.25 12.48
N LEU A 218 -14.96 -13.43 11.31
CA LEU A 218 -14.31 -13.24 10.02
C LEU A 218 -14.87 -12.01 9.31
N GLU A 219 -14.02 -11.10 8.85
CA GLU A 219 -14.43 -9.86 8.20
C GLU A 219 -13.83 -9.70 6.79
N PRO A 220 -14.21 -10.56 5.82
CA PRO A 220 -13.69 -10.47 4.46
C PRO A 220 -14.21 -9.22 3.74
N THR A 221 -13.42 -8.70 2.78
CA THR A 221 -13.81 -7.57 1.92
C THR A 221 -13.55 -7.91 0.46
N CYS A 222 -14.42 -7.48 -0.46
CA CYS A 222 -14.20 -7.60 -1.91
C CYS A 222 -14.93 -6.51 -2.70
N PHE A 223 -14.70 -6.41 -4.01
CA PHE A 223 -15.45 -5.53 -4.90
C PHE A 223 -16.54 -6.29 -5.67
N VAL A 224 -17.58 -5.57 -6.12
CA VAL A 224 -18.61 -6.13 -7.01
C VAL A 224 -17.94 -6.77 -8.24
N GLY A 225 -18.29 -8.02 -8.55
CA GLY A 225 -17.68 -8.78 -9.65
C GLY A 225 -16.51 -9.68 -9.21
N TYR A 226 -16.02 -9.56 -7.98
CA TYR A 226 -14.83 -10.26 -7.49
C TYR A 226 -15.11 -11.11 -6.25
N ASN A 227 -14.35 -12.19 -6.11
CA ASN A 227 -14.39 -13.06 -4.95
C ASN A 227 -13.52 -12.48 -3.82
N ALA A 228 -13.97 -12.56 -2.57
CA ALA A 228 -13.20 -12.12 -1.42
C ALA A 228 -12.05 -13.09 -1.11
N THR A 229 -10.96 -12.55 -0.57
CA THR A 229 -9.80 -13.33 -0.13
C THR A 229 -10.21 -14.40 0.87
N SER A 230 -9.65 -15.61 0.69
CA SER A 230 -9.91 -16.73 1.60
C SER A 230 -9.29 -16.43 2.96
N LEU A 231 -10.00 -16.73 4.04
CA LEU A 231 -9.55 -16.47 5.40
C LEU A 231 -9.31 -17.79 6.14
N THR A 232 -8.36 -17.78 7.07
CA THR A 232 -8.08 -18.90 7.96
C THR A 232 -8.42 -18.55 9.40
N PHE A 233 -8.87 -19.54 10.16
CA PHE A 233 -9.00 -19.44 11.61
C PHE A 233 -8.58 -20.77 12.25
N ASP A 234 -8.07 -20.69 13.47
CA ASP A 234 -7.69 -21.88 14.25
C ASP A 234 -8.81 -22.28 15.20
N ILE A 235 -9.07 -23.59 15.30
CA ILE A 235 -9.91 -24.18 16.34
C ILE A 235 -8.99 -24.86 17.35
N THR A 236 -9.00 -24.40 18.59
CA THR A 236 -8.15 -24.95 19.66
C THR A 236 -9.01 -25.58 20.76
N ASN A 237 -8.68 -26.79 21.20
CA ASN A 237 -9.29 -27.35 22.41
C ASN A 237 -8.65 -26.75 23.67
N THR A 238 -9.32 -25.78 24.29
CA THR A 238 -8.90 -25.09 25.52
C THR A 238 -9.47 -25.72 26.78
N GLY A 239 -10.24 -26.80 26.64
CA GLY A 239 -10.83 -27.55 27.76
C GLY A 239 -9.81 -28.35 28.57
N THR A 240 -10.27 -29.00 29.63
CA THR A 240 -9.42 -29.82 30.51
C THR A 240 -9.32 -31.29 30.09
N ALA A 241 -9.93 -31.67 28.97
CA ALA A 241 -9.92 -33.04 28.43
C ALA A 241 -9.87 -33.07 26.89
N ASN A 242 -9.37 -34.17 26.32
CA ASN A 242 -9.29 -34.35 24.88
C ASN A 242 -10.68 -34.57 24.26
N ASP A 243 -10.85 -34.15 23.01
CA ASP A 243 -12.03 -34.48 22.21
C ASP A 243 -12.14 -35.99 22.00
N THR A 244 -13.37 -36.50 21.98
CA THR A 244 -13.64 -37.92 21.78
C THR A 244 -14.01 -38.29 20.35
N SER A 245 -14.29 -37.30 19.49
CA SER A 245 -14.80 -37.50 18.12
C SER A 245 -14.55 -36.27 17.25
N SER A 246 -14.53 -36.46 15.92
CA SER A 246 -14.34 -35.39 14.94
C SER A 246 -15.56 -34.45 14.86
N ALA A 247 -15.32 -33.22 14.43
CA ALA A 247 -16.35 -32.20 14.18
C ALA A 247 -16.57 -31.95 12.68
N THR A 248 -17.72 -31.38 12.34
CA THR A 248 -18.03 -30.91 10.99
C THR A 248 -18.33 -29.41 10.99
N ILE A 249 -17.95 -28.72 9.92
CA ILE A 249 -18.17 -27.27 9.74
C ILE A 249 -19.14 -27.05 8.58
N SER A 250 -20.16 -26.23 8.81
CA SER A 250 -21.10 -25.79 7.79
C SER A 250 -21.24 -24.26 7.78
N SER A 251 -21.44 -23.68 6.61
CA SER A 251 -21.79 -22.26 6.44
C SER A 251 -23.29 -22.08 6.28
N SER A 252 -23.85 -20.99 6.82
CA SER A 252 -25.24 -20.59 6.59
C SER A 252 -25.50 -20.12 5.16
N GLU A 253 -24.46 -19.69 4.44
CA GLU A 253 -24.55 -19.08 3.11
C GLU A 253 -23.67 -19.80 2.08
N THR A 254 -24.14 -19.83 0.82
CA THR A 254 -23.45 -20.54 -0.27
C THR A 254 -22.22 -19.82 -0.83
N TRP A 255 -22.11 -18.51 -0.58
CA TRP A 255 -20.95 -17.71 -0.99
C TRP A 255 -19.77 -17.85 -0.02
N ALA A 256 -19.91 -18.52 1.13
CA ALA A 256 -18.80 -18.88 2.02
C ALA A 256 -18.70 -20.41 2.11
N THR A 257 -17.55 -20.97 1.73
CA THR A 257 -17.34 -22.41 1.62
C THR A 257 -16.09 -22.84 2.38
N VAL A 258 -16.16 -23.93 3.13
CA VAL A 258 -15.04 -24.45 3.92
C VAL A 258 -14.38 -25.60 3.17
N ASN A 259 -13.09 -25.46 2.83
CA ASN A 259 -12.35 -26.47 2.06
C ASN A 259 -12.11 -27.76 2.87
N ASN A 260 -11.84 -27.62 4.18
CA ASN A 260 -11.66 -28.75 5.09
C ASN A 260 -12.82 -28.78 6.11
N SER A 261 -13.98 -29.26 5.68
CA SER A 261 -15.21 -29.26 6.49
C SER A 261 -15.21 -30.25 7.65
N THR A 262 -14.09 -30.94 7.91
CA THR A 262 -13.92 -31.89 9.02
C THR A 262 -12.75 -31.47 9.91
N VAL A 263 -13.00 -31.40 11.21
CA VAL A 263 -11.98 -31.15 12.24
C VAL A 263 -11.67 -32.49 12.93
N PRO A 264 -10.39 -32.91 13.03
CA PRO A 264 -10.03 -34.09 13.80
C PRO A 264 -10.35 -33.91 15.29
N ALA A 265 -10.32 -35.00 16.06
CA ALA A 265 -10.44 -34.89 17.51
C ALA A 265 -9.16 -34.24 18.07
N LEU A 266 -9.29 -33.12 18.77
CA LEU A 266 -8.17 -32.34 19.29
C LEU A 266 -7.83 -32.73 20.74
N ALA A 267 -6.55 -32.97 21.02
CA ALA A 267 -6.06 -33.02 22.39
C ALA A 267 -6.10 -31.65 23.06
N VAL A 268 -6.00 -31.61 24.39
CA VAL A 268 -5.91 -30.33 25.13
C VAL A 268 -4.72 -29.51 24.61
N ASN A 269 -4.99 -28.25 24.27
CA ASN A 269 -4.08 -27.28 23.63
C ASN A 269 -3.64 -27.64 22.20
N GLU A 270 -4.29 -28.59 21.54
CA GLU A 270 -4.09 -28.85 20.11
C GLU A 270 -5.01 -27.94 19.29
N SER A 271 -4.45 -27.36 18.22
CA SER A 271 -5.12 -26.45 17.30
C SER A 271 -5.24 -27.07 15.91
N HIS A 272 -6.31 -26.74 15.20
CA HIS A 272 -6.52 -27.14 13.81
C HIS A 272 -6.98 -25.95 12.98
N THR A 273 -6.21 -25.64 11.94
CA THR A 273 -6.46 -24.52 11.03
C THR A 273 -7.52 -24.87 10.00
N VAL A 274 -8.48 -23.97 9.82
CA VAL A 274 -9.58 -24.09 8.87
C VAL A 274 -9.54 -22.94 7.87
N THR A 275 -9.55 -23.26 6.57
CA THR A 275 -9.63 -22.27 5.49
C THR A 275 -11.05 -22.13 4.96
N VAL A 276 -11.52 -20.89 4.83
CA VAL A 276 -12.82 -20.48 4.29
C VAL A 276 -12.60 -19.72 2.99
N ASN A 277 -13.18 -20.20 1.90
CA ASN A 277 -13.18 -19.54 0.60
C ASN A 277 -14.48 -18.81 0.35
N PHE A 278 -14.39 -17.68 -0.35
CA PHE A 278 -15.54 -16.83 -0.62
C PHE A 278 -15.82 -16.76 -2.13
N SER A 279 -17.03 -17.13 -2.55
CA SER A 279 -17.54 -17.02 -3.93
C SER A 279 -18.50 -15.83 -4.05
N THR A 280 -17.97 -14.62 -3.89
CA THR A 280 -18.73 -13.37 -3.69
C THR A 280 -18.87 -12.51 -4.95
N SER A 281 -18.30 -12.94 -6.07
CA SER A 281 -18.33 -12.20 -7.36
C SER A 281 -19.73 -11.86 -7.89
N ALA A 282 -20.76 -12.62 -7.51
CA ALA A 282 -22.14 -12.37 -7.89
C ALA A 282 -22.92 -11.50 -6.89
N LEU A 283 -22.31 -11.09 -5.78
CA LEU A 283 -22.96 -10.28 -4.75
C LEU A 283 -22.93 -8.79 -5.12
N ALA A 284 -24.01 -8.09 -4.78
CA ALA A 284 -24.10 -6.64 -4.95
C ALA A 284 -23.33 -5.89 -3.86
N ALA A 285 -22.98 -4.63 -4.10
CA ALA A 285 -22.35 -3.78 -3.11
C ALA A 285 -23.21 -3.66 -1.83
N GLY A 286 -22.56 -3.68 -0.67
CA GLY A 286 -23.16 -3.66 0.66
C GLY A 286 -22.54 -4.67 1.62
N THR A 287 -23.00 -4.65 2.87
CA THR A 287 -22.61 -5.63 3.90
C THR A 287 -23.47 -6.89 3.80
N HIS A 288 -22.84 -8.05 3.77
CA HIS A 288 -23.48 -9.38 3.77
C HIS A 288 -23.00 -10.17 4.98
N THR A 289 -23.88 -10.93 5.62
CA THR A 289 -23.54 -11.68 6.84
C THR A 289 -23.72 -13.16 6.63
N ALA A 290 -22.81 -13.97 7.16
CA ALA A 290 -22.95 -15.44 7.26
C ALA A 290 -22.52 -15.93 8.63
N THR A 291 -22.82 -17.19 8.94
CA THR A 291 -22.41 -17.86 10.19
C THR A 291 -21.80 -19.20 9.85
N LEU A 292 -20.60 -19.47 10.35
CA LEU A 292 -20.03 -20.81 10.36
C LEU A 292 -20.45 -21.53 11.63
N THR A 293 -20.93 -22.76 11.48
CA THR A 293 -21.36 -23.62 12.59
C THR A 293 -20.46 -24.84 12.65
N ILE A 294 -19.73 -24.99 13.76
CA ILE A 294 -18.87 -26.14 14.05
C ILE A 294 -19.65 -27.08 14.97
N THR A 295 -19.93 -28.30 14.52
CA THR A 295 -20.72 -29.28 15.25
C THR A 295 -19.90 -30.52 15.57
N SER A 296 -19.72 -30.82 16.86
CA SER A 296 -19.13 -32.08 17.33
C SER A 296 -20.12 -33.23 17.24
N SER A 297 -19.59 -34.42 16.95
CA SER A 297 -20.30 -35.69 17.18
C SER A 297 -20.02 -36.30 18.57
N GLY A 298 -19.12 -35.68 19.36
CA GLY A 298 -18.75 -36.05 20.72
C GLY A 298 -19.29 -35.10 21.80
N ASN A 299 -18.79 -35.22 23.03
CA ASN A 299 -19.25 -34.45 24.20
C ASN A 299 -18.44 -33.16 24.41
N VAL A 300 -18.37 -32.29 23.41
CA VAL A 300 -17.73 -30.96 23.53
C VAL A 300 -18.74 -29.97 24.11
N GLU A 301 -18.36 -29.27 25.18
CA GLU A 301 -19.31 -28.50 26.00
C GLU A 301 -19.96 -27.33 25.25
N ASN A 302 -19.24 -26.67 24.34
CA ASN A 302 -19.71 -25.53 23.57
C ASN A 302 -20.06 -25.88 22.11
N SER A 303 -20.43 -27.13 21.83
CA SER A 303 -20.91 -27.56 20.51
C SER A 303 -22.45 -27.44 20.39
N PRO A 304 -23.00 -26.81 19.34
CA PRO A 304 -22.28 -26.20 18.22
C PRO A 304 -21.65 -24.85 18.56
N LEU A 305 -20.45 -24.60 18.04
CA LEU A 305 -19.75 -23.32 18.14
C LEU A 305 -20.02 -22.50 16.88
N GLU A 306 -20.42 -21.24 17.03
CA GLU A 306 -20.77 -20.35 15.94
C GLU A 306 -19.74 -19.23 15.77
N ILE A 307 -19.31 -18.99 14.53
CA ILE A 307 -18.40 -17.89 14.16
C ILE A 307 -19.12 -16.99 13.16
N PRO A 308 -19.34 -15.70 13.47
CA PRO A 308 -19.94 -14.76 12.54
C PRO A 308 -18.97 -14.35 11.43
N ILE A 309 -19.50 -14.18 10.22
CA ILE A 309 -18.83 -13.62 9.05
C ILE A 309 -19.53 -12.32 8.67
N THR A 310 -18.79 -11.21 8.60
CA THR A 310 -19.26 -9.92 8.08
C THR A 310 -18.49 -9.59 6.79
N LEU A 311 -19.09 -9.87 5.64
CA LEU A 311 -18.52 -9.55 4.32
C LEU A 311 -18.88 -8.13 3.91
N LEU A 312 -17.89 -7.31 3.53
CA LEU A 312 -18.14 -6.03 2.87
C LEU A 312 -17.88 -6.15 1.36
N VAL A 313 -18.94 -6.03 0.55
CA VAL A 313 -18.82 -5.92 -0.91
C VAL A 313 -18.83 -4.44 -1.28
N LYS A 314 -17.71 -3.91 -1.73
CA LYS A 314 -17.55 -2.52 -2.15
C LYS A 314 -17.97 -2.36 -3.61
N ALA A 315 -18.59 -1.24 -3.96
CA ALA A 315 -18.65 -0.85 -5.38
C ALA A 315 -17.21 -0.60 -5.84
N ALA A 316 -16.86 -1.01 -7.07
CA ALA A 316 -15.61 -0.56 -7.67
C ALA A 316 -15.62 0.97 -7.60
N PRO A 317 -14.61 1.61 -6.97
CA PRO A 317 -14.58 3.04 -6.86
C PRO A 317 -14.63 3.60 -8.28
N SER A 318 -15.46 4.62 -8.48
CA SER A 318 -15.22 5.50 -9.62
C SER A 318 -13.82 6.08 -9.44
N SER A 319 -13.00 6.00 -10.49
CA SER A 319 -11.68 6.66 -10.60
C SER A 319 -11.62 7.93 -9.76
N ALA A 320 -10.56 8.09 -8.96
CA ALA A 320 -10.35 9.24 -8.08
C ALA A 320 -10.84 10.53 -8.74
N ALA A 321 -11.77 11.23 -8.08
CA ALA A 321 -12.58 12.29 -8.67
C ALA A 321 -11.84 13.64 -8.82
N CYS A 322 -10.56 13.62 -9.22
CA CYS A 322 -9.78 14.78 -9.71
C CYS A 322 -8.45 14.31 -10.34
N GLY A 323 -8.35 14.33 -11.67
CA GLY A 323 -7.09 14.15 -12.42
C GLY A 323 -6.75 12.71 -12.81
N GLU A 324 -5.82 12.55 -13.76
CA GLU A 324 -5.30 11.24 -14.17
C GLU A 324 -4.08 10.89 -13.29
N ILE A 325 -4.26 10.19 -12.19
CA ILE A 325 -3.17 9.82 -11.28
C ILE A 325 -2.56 8.47 -11.71
N PRO A 326 -1.25 8.24 -11.57
CA PRO A 326 -0.69 6.90 -11.77
C PRO A 326 -1.29 5.91 -10.77
N LEU A 327 -1.68 4.71 -11.22
CA LEU A 327 -2.31 3.72 -10.35
C LEU A 327 -1.52 3.36 -9.08
N TYR A 328 -0.18 3.43 -9.15
CA TYR A 328 0.71 3.21 -8.00
C TYR A 328 0.78 4.40 -7.03
N ALA A 329 0.42 5.59 -7.50
CA ALA A 329 0.26 6.79 -6.68
C ALA A 329 -1.22 7.06 -6.32
N GLU A 330 -2.15 6.25 -6.85
CA GLU A 330 -3.56 6.28 -6.45
C GLU A 330 -3.76 5.49 -5.18
N ASN A 331 -4.03 6.20 -4.08
CA ASN A 331 -4.75 5.61 -2.96
C ASN A 331 -6.23 5.51 -3.34
N LEU A 332 -6.76 4.28 -3.36
CA LEU A 332 -8.17 4.01 -3.67
C LEU A 332 -9.12 4.50 -2.57
N VAL A 333 -8.59 5.07 -1.48
CA VAL A 333 -9.36 5.61 -0.37
C VAL A 333 -8.86 7.02 -0.04
N ASN A 334 -9.70 8.03 -0.28
CA ASN A 334 -9.41 9.41 0.11
C ASN A 334 -9.18 9.50 1.63
N PRO A 335 -8.21 10.29 2.12
CA PRO A 335 -8.04 10.49 3.55
C PRO A 335 -9.32 11.10 4.14
N ALA A 336 -9.74 10.60 5.31
CA ALA A 336 -10.87 11.14 6.04
C ALA A 336 -10.38 12.27 6.96
N ILE A 337 -10.63 13.52 6.54
CA ILE A 337 -10.25 14.70 7.33
C ILE A 337 -11.51 15.29 7.97
N MET A 338 -11.59 15.20 9.30
CA MET A 338 -12.62 15.87 10.09
C MET A 338 -12.10 17.23 10.57
N VAL A 339 -12.64 18.33 10.05
CA VAL A 339 -12.34 19.68 10.53
C VAL A 339 -13.32 20.06 11.64
N GLN A 340 -12.80 20.36 12.83
CA GLN A 340 -13.56 20.88 13.97
C GLN A 340 -13.26 22.36 14.20
N LEU A 341 -14.22 23.23 13.86
CA LEU A 341 -14.10 24.68 14.04
C LEU A 341 -14.69 25.14 15.36
N ASP A 342 -13.87 25.82 16.17
CA ASP A 342 -14.32 26.52 17.37
C ASP A 342 -15.27 27.65 16.99
N THR A 343 -16.45 27.69 17.60
CA THR A 343 -17.42 28.79 17.45
C THR A 343 -17.72 29.47 18.79
N SER A 344 -16.78 29.41 19.73
CA SER A 344 -16.87 30.10 21.01
C SER A 344 -16.96 31.62 20.85
N GLY A 345 -17.38 32.32 21.91
CA GLY A 345 -17.62 33.76 21.83
C GLY A 345 -16.40 34.60 21.46
N SER A 346 -15.17 34.10 21.63
CA SER A 346 -13.94 34.78 21.23
C SER A 346 -13.77 34.87 19.71
N MET A 347 -14.40 33.98 18.95
CA MET A 347 -14.35 33.98 17.48
C MET A 347 -15.10 35.16 16.83
N ASP A 348 -15.90 35.93 17.59
CA ASP A 348 -16.50 37.20 17.13
C ASP A 348 -15.51 38.38 17.14
N ASN A 349 -14.29 38.17 17.66
CA ASN A 349 -13.27 39.21 17.66
C ASN A 349 -12.84 39.55 16.23
N LYS A 350 -12.58 40.84 16.00
CA LYS A 350 -12.17 41.35 14.69
C LYS A 350 -10.67 41.23 14.47
N MET A 351 -10.32 40.90 13.25
CA MET A 351 -8.95 40.80 12.74
C MET A 351 -8.80 41.71 11.52
N ASP A 352 -7.59 42.24 11.31
CA ASP A 352 -7.29 43.12 10.18
C ASP A 352 -7.25 42.31 8.88
N THR A 353 -7.87 42.82 7.81
CA THR A 353 -7.83 42.27 6.46
C THR A 353 -7.51 43.37 5.45
N ASP A 354 -7.03 43.00 4.25
CA ASP A 354 -6.64 43.97 3.21
C ASP A 354 -7.80 44.91 2.78
N ASP A 355 -9.05 44.49 3.02
CA ASP A 355 -10.28 45.24 2.72
C ASP A 355 -11.00 45.82 3.98
N GLY A 356 -10.41 45.73 5.18
CA GLY A 356 -10.96 46.30 6.41
C GLY A 356 -10.88 45.38 7.64
N TYR A 357 -11.99 45.20 8.35
CA TYR A 357 -12.05 44.33 9.54
C TYR A 357 -13.10 43.24 9.35
N MET A 358 -12.66 41.98 9.36
CA MET A 358 -13.53 40.80 9.39
C MET A 358 -13.45 40.13 10.78
N THR A 359 -14.51 39.45 11.18
CA THR A 359 -14.48 38.61 12.39
C THR A 359 -13.65 37.35 12.14
N ARG A 360 -13.03 36.79 13.18
CA ARG A 360 -12.28 35.54 13.06
C ARG A 360 -13.13 34.41 12.48
N ILE A 361 -14.37 34.29 12.94
CA ILE A 361 -15.32 33.32 12.39
C ILE A 361 -15.53 33.53 10.89
N SER A 362 -15.84 34.75 10.42
CA SER A 362 -16.04 35.01 8.98
C SER A 362 -14.79 34.76 8.12
N ILE A 363 -13.58 34.89 8.70
CA ILE A 363 -12.34 34.54 7.98
C ILE A 363 -12.21 33.02 7.88
N ALA A 364 -12.43 32.30 8.98
CA ALA A 364 -12.37 30.84 8.99
C ALA A 364 -13.39 30.21 8.04
N GLU A 365 -14.61 30.76 7.99
CA GLU A 365 -15.68 30.30 7.08
C GLU A 365 -15.31 30.49 5.61
N ASP A 366 -14.76 31.66 5.26
CA ASP A 366 -14.33 31.99 3.89
C ASP A 366 -13.21 31.06 3.40
N VAL A 367 -12.21 30.82 4.26
CA VAL A 367 -11.07 29.95 3.94
C VAL A 367 -11.50 28.48 3.86
N LEU A 368 -12.31 28.00 4.80
CA LEU A 368 -12.76 26.60 4.78
C LEU A 368 -13.61 26.26 3.56
N LYS A 369 -14.42 27.21 3.05
CA LYS A 369 -15.17 26.99 1.79
C LYS A 369 -14.27 26.76 0.58
N GLU A 370 -13.14 27.45 0.53
CA GLU A 370 -12.15 27.31 -0.53
C GLU A 370 -11.41 25.98 -0.39
N VAL A 371 -11.00 25.62 0.83
CA VAL A 371 -10.36 24.34 1.13
C VAL A 371 -11.28 23.15 0.81
N PHE A 372 -12.58 23.25 1.09
CA PHE A 372 -13.57 22.22 0.76
C PHE A 372 -13.86 22.10 -0.74
N LEU A 373 -13.25 22.90 -1.63
CA LEU A 373 -13.34 22.66 -3.07
C LEU A 373 -12.49 21.45 -3.51
N ASP A 374 -11.54 21.04 -2.66
CA ASP A 374 -10.65 19.93 -2.93
C ASP A 374 -11.38 18.59 -2.82
N ARG A 375 -11.63 17.96 -3.97
CA ARG A 375 -12.38 16.71 -4.06
C ARG A 375 -11.56 15.44 -3.81
N SER A 376 -10.24 15.56 -3.65
CA SER A 376 -9.38 14.38 -3.40
C SER A 376 -9.35 13.94 -1.93
N ILE A 377 -10.17 14.57 -1.08
CA ILE A 377 -10.23 14.34 0.37
C ILE A 377 -11.68 14.05 0.77
N SER A 378 -11.87 13.09 1.68
CA SER A 378 -13.17 12.85 2.29
C SER A 378 -13.35 13.79 3.48
N TRP A 379 -13.98 14.93 3.20
CA TRP A 379 -14.16 16.01 4.16
C TRP A 379 -15.28 15.71 5.17
N GLY A 380 -14.98 15.89 6.44
CA GLY A 380 -15.98 16.01 7.50
C GLY A 380 -15.89 17.39 8.13
N PHE A 381 -17.02 17.93 8.55
CA PHE A 381 -17.06 19.24 9.20
C PHE A 381 -17.94 19.23 10.44
N ALA A 382 -17.39 19.73 11.53
CA ALA A 382 -18.14 19.96 12.75
C ALA A 382 -17.79 21.29 13.42
N THR A 383 -18.77 21.85 14.12
CA THR A 383 -18.56 23.05 14.94
C THR A 383 -18.80 22.76 16.41
N TRP A 384 -18.06 23.45 17.27
CA TRP A 384 -18.12 23.23 18.71
C TRP A 384 -18.09 24.53 19.50
N ALA A 385 -19.00 24.61 20.47
CA ALA A 385 -19.19 25.76 21.34
C ALA A 385 -20.13 25.40 22.49
N GLY A 386 -19.94 26.06 23.65
CA GLY A 386 -20.87 25.97 24.78
C GLY A 386 -20.20 25.63 26.11
N GLY A 387 -21.01 25.36 27.14
CA GLY A 387 -20.51 25.02 28.47
C GLY A 387 -20.62 26.13 29.51
N SER A 388 -20.00 25.91 30.67
CA SER A 388 -20.01 26.86 31.79
C SER A 388 -18.66 27.53 32.06
N GLY A 389 -17.62 27.20 31.27
CA GLY A 389 -16.25 27.70 31.46
C GLY A 389 -15.54 27.08 32.66
N ARG A 390 -15.96 25.88 33.10
CA ARG A 390 -15.38 25.19 34.27
C ARG A 390 -14.80 23.83 33.88
N SER A 391 -13.58 23.56 34.34
CA SER A 391 -12.85 22.30 34.06
C SER A 391 -13.45 21.06 34.75
N ASN A 392 -14.25 21.25 35.80
CA ASN A 392 -14.93 20.18 36.54
C ASN A 392 -16.34 19.85 36.02
N ASP A 393 -16.75 20.44 34.89
CA ASP A 393 -17.99 20.06 34.23
C ASP A 393 -17.95 18.59 33.78
N SER A 394 -19.12 17.94 33.73
CA SER A 394 -19.22 16.53 33.36
C SER A 394 -18.77 16.29 31.93
N GLU A 395 -17.84 15.35 31.76
CA GLU A 395 -17.37 14.87 30.44
C GLU A 395 -18.40 13.97 29.74
N GLY A 396 -19.39 13.50 30.50
CA GLY A 396 -20.36 12.49 30.09
C GLY A 396 -21.53 13.06 29.31
N SER A 397 -21.29 13.46 28.06
CA SER A 397 -22.14 13.10 26.92
C SER A 397 -21.64 13.81 25.64
N PRO A 398 -21.25 13.06 24.60
CA PRO A 398 -20.74 13.61 23.33
C PRO A 398 -21.70 14.58 22.62
N THR A 399 -22.97 14.64 23.02
CA THR A 399 -24.06 15.36 22.34
C THR A 399 -24.20 16.84 22.71
N TYR A 400 -23.59 17.35 23.79
CA TYR A 400 -23.94 18.67 24.34
C TYR A 400 -23.22 19.87 23.70
N TYR A 401 -22.06 19.66 23.06
CA TYR A 401 -21.16 20.76 22.71
C TYR A 401 -20.79 20.85 21.21
N THR A 402 -21.34 19.96 20.39
CA THR A 402 -21.15 19.96 18.92
C THR A 402 -22.51 20.17 18.25
N ASN A 403 -22.66 21.18 17.39
CA ASN A 403 -23.95 21.55 16.81
C ASN A 403 -24.10 21.05 15.37
N TYR A 404 -23.24 21.52 14.47
CA TYR A 404 -23.20 21.08 13.07
C TYR A 404 -22.24 19.90 12.93
N ARG A 405 -22.67 18.84 12.23
CA ARG A 405 -21.93 17.59 12.04
C ARG A 405 -22.25 17.02 10.66
N ILE A 406 -21.35 17.24 9.72
CA ILE A 406 -21.34 16.60 8.41
C ILE A 406 -20.25 15.52 8.48
N GLY A 407 -20.64 14.28 8.25
CA GLY A 407 -19.70 13.15 8.26
C GLY A 407 -18.80 13.15 7.01
N CYS A 408 -17.64 12.54 7.11
CA CYS A 408 -16.81 12.19 5.96
C CYS A 408 -17.62 11.32 4.98
N HIS A 409 -17.71 11.75 3.73
CA HIS A 409 -18.40 11.04 2.65
C HIS A 409 -17.61 11.19 1.34
N ASP A 410 -18.02 10.48 0.29
CA ASP A 410 -17.57 10.78 -1.08
C ASP A 410 -17.90 12.23 -1.43
N HIS A 411 -16.90 12.97 -1.90
CA HIS A 411 -17.00 14.42 -2.10
C HIS A 411 -17.67 14.77 -3.44
N ASP A 412 -18.98 14.54 -3.51
CA ASP A 412 -19.84 14.92 -4.63
C ASP A 412 -20.41 16.34 -4.51
N GLU A 413 -21.19 16.77 -5.50
CA GLU A 413 -21.79 18.12 -5.50
C GLU A 413 -22.74 18.35 -4.31
N GLU A 414 -23.49 17.32 -3.87
CA GLU A 414 -24.41 17.43 -2.74
C GLU A 414 -23.65 17.59 -1.41
N HIS A 415 -22.56 16.84 -1.26
CA HIS A 415 -21.66 16.90 -0.12
C HIS A 415 -20.90 18.22 -0.06
N GLN A 416 -20.40 18.71 -1.19
CA GLN A 416 -19.74 20.00 -1.30
C GLN A 416 -20.69 21.15 -0.91
N ASP A 417 -21.93 21.15 -1.43
CA ASP A 417 -22.95 22.14 -1.10
C ASP A 417 -23.30 22.10 0.40
N ALA A 418 -23.38 20.91 1.00
CA ALA A 418 -23.64 20.74 2.42
C ALA A 418 -22.51 21.34 3.27
N LEU A 419 -21.24 21.06 2.93
CA LEU A 419 -20.07 21.60 3.63
C LEU A 419 -20.01 23.12 3.52
N GLN A 420 -20.16 23.67 2.32
CA GLN A 420 -20.10 25.12 2.08
C GLN A 420 -21.27 25.86 2.73
N SER A 421 -22.48 25.30 2.69
CA SER A 421 -23.64 25.88 3.37
C SER A 421 -23.50 25.88 4.89
N LYS A 422 -22.82 24.88 5.49
CA LYS A 422 -22.64 24.80 6.94
C LYS A 422 -21.41 25.52 7.45
N ALA A 423 -20.42 25.74 6.61
CA ALA A 423 -19.37 26.73 6.88
C ALA A 423 -20.01 28.12 7.09
N ASP A 424 -21.07 28.49 6.36
CA ASP A 424 -21.73 29.81 6.47
C ASP A 424 -22.68 30.02 7.67
N ASP A 425 -23.00 28.97 8.41
CA ASP A 425 -24.03 29.00 9.46
C ASP A 425 -23.45 29.28 10.86
N GLY A 426 -22.16 29.62 10.97
CA GLY A 426 -21.46 29.82 12.24
C GLY A 426 -21.96 31.04 13.01
N SER A 427 -22.32 30.86 14.28
CA SER A 427 -22.56 31.98 15.20
C SER A 427 -21.69 31.86 16.44
N ALA A 428 -20.80 32.84 16.61
CA ALA A 428 -19.85 32.86 17.72
C ALA A 428 -20.58 33.04 19.06
N SER A 429 -20.59 32.00 19.91
CA SER A 429 -21.23 32.06 21.23
C SER A 429 -20.70 30.99 22.19
N GLY A 430 -20.74 31.24 23.49
CA GLY A 430 -20.37 30.23 24.50
C GLY A 430 -18.86 30.14 24.79
N TYR A 431 -18.48 29.06 25.48
CA TYR A 431 -17.10 28.77 25.92
C TYR A 431 -16.44 27.69 25.03
N THR A 432 -15.21 27.29 25.35
CA THR A 432 -14.33 26.41 24.53
C THR A 432 -14.22 25.00 25.18
N PRO A 433 -15.09 24.04 24.82
CA PRO A 433 -15.07 22.67 25.35
C PRO A 433 -14.17 21.71 24.54
N LEU A 434 -12.84 21.87 24.63
CA LEU A 434 -11.87 21.18 23.76
C LEU A 434 -11.84 19.65 23.96
N VAL A 435 -11.76 19.17 25.21
CA VAL A 435 -11.77 17.72 25.50
C VAL A 435 -13.09 17.06 25.06
N PRO A 436 -14.28 17.64 25.33
CA PRO A 436 -15.53 17.13 24.76
C PRO A 436 -15.57 17.08 23.23
N ALA A 437 -14.98 18.05 22.53
CA ALA A 437 -14.91 18.06 21.06
C ALA A 437 -14.03 16.92 20.52
N MET A 438 -12.87 16.67 21.14
CA MET A 438 -12.00 15.54 20.82
C MET A 438 -12.67 14.18 21.08
N LYS A 439 -13.40 14.04 22.21
CA LYS A 439 -14.22 12.85 22.50
C LYS A 439 -15.33 12.64 21.48
N ALA A 440 -15.91 13.73 20.96
CA ALA A 440 -16.92 13.67 19.91
C ALA A 440 -16.36 13.14 18.60
N ALA A 441 -15.14 13.55 18.22
CA ALA A 441 -14.43 13.03 17.05
C ALA A 441 -14.09 11.53 17.21
N LEU A 442 -13.55 11.14 18.36
CA LEU A 442 -13.24 9.73 18.66
C LEU A 442 -14.48 8.85 18.49
N ALA A 443 -15.61 9.23 19.09
CA ALA A 443 -16.85 8.47 18.98
C ALA A 443 -17.42 8.41 17.54
N TYR A 444 -17.15 9.43 16.72
CA TYR A 444 -17.52 9.43 15.30
C TYR A 444 -16.68 8.42 14.54
N PHE A 445 -15.34 8.52 14.60
CA PHE A 445 -14.43 7.63 13.88
C PHE A 445 -14.51 6.15 14.31
N GLN A 446 -15.00 5.86 15.52
CA GLN A 446 -15.29 4.50 15.99
C GLN A 446 -16.63 3.93 15.47
N GLY A 447 -17.40 4.67 14.66
CA GLY A 447 -18.76 4.27 14.25
C GLY A 447 -19.78 4.22 15.40
N ASN A 448 -19.40 4.72 16.58
CA ASN A 448 -20.25 4.80 17.77
C ASN A 448 -21.21 5.99 17.73
N ARG A 449 -21.05 6.88 16.75
CA ARG A 449 -21.83 8.11 16.60
C ARG A 449 -22.18 8.39 15.14
N GLN A 450 -23.42 8.81 14.92
CA GLN A 450 -23.92 9.24 13.60
C GLN A 450 -23.66 10.72 13.33
N ASP A 451 -23.51 11.07 12.05
CA ASP A 451 -23.57 12.46 11.59
C ASP A 451 -25.03 12.98 11.59
N ASN A 452 -25.22 14.30 11.48
CA ASN A 452 -26.55 14.92 11.55
C ASN A 452 -27.16 15.27 10.19
N HIS A 453 -26.39 15.14 9.10
CA HIS A 453 -26.83 15.47 7.76
C HIS A 453 -27.37 14.23 7.05
N TYR A 454 -26.55 13.18 6.94
CA TYR A 454 -26.88 11.90 6.30
C TYR A 454 -27.52 10.90 7.30
N ASN A 455 -27.30 11.08 8.61
CA ASN A 455 -27.71 10.15 9.68
C ASN A 455 -26.98 8.80 9.62
N GLU A 456 -25.75 8.81 9.12
CA GLU A 456 -24.93 7.65 8.89
C GLU A 456 -23.81 7.58 9.92
N LYS A 457 -23.32 6.37 10.17
CA LYS A 457 -22.14 6.14 11.02
C LYS A 457 -20.90 6.16 10.14
N PHE A 458 -19.79 6.64 10.68
CA PHE A 458 -18.50 6.44 10.01
C PHE A 458 -18.27 4.93 9.84
N THR A 459 -18.05 4.51 8.60
CA THR A 459 -17.71 3.13 8.28
C THR A 459 -16.21 3.10 8.05
N GLN A 460 -15.48 2.48 8.98
CA GLN A 460 -14.04 2.40 8.88
C GLN A 460 -13.65 1.52 7.69
N LEU A 461 -12.84 2.09 6.80
CA LEU A 461 -12.03 1.32 5.87
C LEU A 461 -10.70 1.05 6.56
N SER A 462 -10.21 -0.20 6.47
CA SER A 462 -9.02 -0.69 7.20
C SER A 462 -7.77 0.18 7.06
N CYS A 463 -7.72 1.00 6.02
CA CYS A 463 -6.56 1.71 5.52
C CYS A 463 -6.79 3.22 5.31
N GLN A 464 -7.97 3.76 5.64
CA GLN A 464 -8.25 5.19 5.45
C GLN A 464 -7.50 6.01 6.50
N PRO A 465 -6.57 6.91 6.13
CA PRO A 465 -5.97 7.84 7.07
C PRO A 465 -7.07 8.67 7.73
N ARG A 466 -7.12 8.66 9.06
CA ARG A 466 -8.11 9.41 9.85
C ARG A 466 -7.41 10.59 10.49
N ILE A 467 -7.76 11.79 10.05
CA ILE A 467 -7.13 13.03 10.49
C ILE A 467 -8.19 13.93 11.12
N LEU A 468 -7.87 14.49 12.27
CA LEU A 468 -8.67 15.44 13.01
C LEU A 468 -7.98 16.80 13.00
N VAL A 469 -8.50 17.77 12.25
CA VAL A 469 -8.01 19.15 12.24
C VAL A 469 -8.79 19.95 13.28
N LEU A 470 -8.10 20.46 14.30
CA LEU A 470 -8.68 21.26 15.38
C LEU A 470 -8.33 22.73 15.16
N VAL A 471 -9.34 23.57 14.90
CA VAL A 471 -9.16 25.02 14.76
C VAL A 471 -9.76 25.72 15.99
N THR A 472 -8.95 26.49 16.72
CA THR A 472 -9.40 27.23 17.91
C THR A 472 -8.69 28.57 18.09
N ASP A 473 -9.39 29.54 18.68
CA ASP A 473 -8.84 30.86 19.05
C ASP A 473 -8.66 31.06 20.55
N GLY A 474 -8.89 30.00 21.35
CA GLY A 474 -8.85 30.06 22.80
C GLY A 474 -8.42 28.74 23.47
N LEU A 475 -7.95 28.85 24.71
CA LEU A 475 -7.66 27.66 25.52
C LEU A 475 -8.97 26.98 25.97
N GLY A 476 -8.99 25.66 25.89
CA GLY A 476 -10.07 24.82 26.40
C GLY A 476 -10.29 25.05 27.90
N ASN A 477 -11.52 25.44 28.24
CA ASN A 477 -11.88 25.90 29.60
C ASN A 477 -13.13 25.20 30.17
N THR A 478 -13.86 24.44 29.36
CA THR A 478 -15.04 23.67 29.78
C THR A 478 -14.72 22.18 29.76
N ALA A 479 -14.89 21.50 30.89
CA ALA A 479 -14.55 20.08 31.09
C ALA A 479 -13.12 19.71 30.64
N THR A 480 -12.21 20.70 30.58
CA THR A 480 -10.89 20.61 29.95
C THR A 480 -9.82 21.05 30.94
N ASP A 481 -8.75 20.25 31.04
CA ASP A 481 -7.47 20.59 31.66
C ASP A 481 -6.35 19.80 30.96
N ASN A 482 -5.08 20.11 31.25
CA ASN A 482 -3.94 19.49 30.57
C ASN A 482 -3.86 17.97 30.80
N THR A 483 -4.34 17.45 31.94
CA THR A 483 -4.35 16.00 32.20
C THR A 483 -5.35 15.31 31.30
N LYS A 484 -6.54 15.90 31.17
CA LYS A 484 -7.62 15.39 30.32
C LYS A 484 -7.29 15.47 28.84
N ILE A 485 -6.63 16.56 28.39
CA ILE A 485 -6.12 16.70 27.02
C ILE A 485 -5.12 15.58 26.72
N GLY A 486 -4.19 15.30 27.63
CA GLY A 486 -3.26 14.19 27.49
C GLY A 486 -3.96 12.84 27.30
N ALA A 487 -4.92 12.53 28.18
CA ALA A 487 -5.63 11.25 28.16
C ALA A 487 -6.48 11.03 26.89
N ILE A 488 -7.17 12.07 26.38
CA ILE A 488 -7.95 11.95 25.15
C ILE A 488 -7.04 11.89 23.91
N THR A 489 -5.91 12.59 23.92
CA THR A 489 -4.90 12.51 22.85
C THR A 489 -4.36 11.08 22.75
N ASP A 490 -4.03 10.45 23.88
CA ASP A 490 -3.57 9.06 23.93
C ASP A 490 -4.64 8.08 23.42
N SER A 491 -5.92 8.34 23.71
CA SER A 491 -7.03 7.52 23.21
C SER A 491 -7.24 7.66 21.70
N LEU A 492 -7.00 8.85 21.13
CA LEU A 492 -7.08 9.09 19.69
C LEU A 492 -5.89 8.44 18.96
N ILE A 493 -4.67 8.50 19.53
CA ILE A 493 -3.49 7.81 19.00
C ILE A 493 -3.71 6.29 19.02
N ALA A 494 -4.21 5.74 20.14
CA ALA A 494 -4.46 4.30 20.25
C ALA A 494 -5.53 3.80 19.26
N GLU A 495 -6.44 4.68 18.84
CA GLU A 495 -7.42 4.39 17.81
C GLU A 495 -6.83 4.57 16.39
N GLY A 496 -5.64 5.14 16.22
CA GLY A 496 -5.01 5.40 14.90
C GLY A 496 -5.51 6.69 14.23
N ILE A 497 -5.78 7.75 15.01
CA ILE A 497 -6.26 9.04 14.53
C ILE A 497 -5.19 10.11 14.73
N THR A 498 -4.76 10.74 13.63
CA THR A 498 -3.78 11.83 13.65
C THR A 498 -4.47 13.15 13.96
N ILE A 499 -3.91 13.98 14.85
CA ILE A 499 -4.50 15.25 15.26
C ILE A 499 -3.63 16.40 14.76
N VAL A 500 -4.21 17.35 14.03
CA VAL A 500 -3.54 18.58 13.57
C VAL A 500 -4.13 19.79 14.30
N ALA A 501 -3.35 20.39 15.19
CA ALA A 501 -3.73 21.58 15.95
C ALA A 501 -3.43 22.90 15.21
N VAL A 502 -4.46 23.75 15.07
CA VAL A 502 -4.38 25.10 14.46
C VAL A 502 -4.86 26.16 15.45
N GLY A 503 -3.96 27.08 15.83
CA GLY A 503 -4.25 28.23 16.69
C GLY A 503 -4.49 29.49 15.86
N PHE A 504 -5.69 30.08 15.97
CA PHE A 504 -6.08 31.26 15.19
C PHE A 504 -6.20 32.51 16.06
N GLY A 505 -5.27 33.46 15.93
CA GLY A 505 -5.23 34.68 16.73
C GLY A 505 -5.01 34.43 18.22
N LEU A 506 -4.29 33.35 18.55
CA LEU A 506 -3.98 32.88 19.89
C LEU A 506 -2.54 33.28 20.26
N ASP A 507 -2.34 33.85 21.44
CA ASP A 507 -1.01 34.22 21.97
C ASP A 507 -0.40 33.15 22.88
N ASP A 508 -1.23 32.28 23.47
CA ASP A 508 -0.84 31.19 24.38
C ASP A 508 -1.34 29.84 23.84
N ALA A 509 -0.41 29.04 23.30
CA ALA A 509 -0.70 27.75 22.69
C ALA A 509 -0.38 26.55 23.60
N THR A 510 -0.21 26.74 24.92
CA THR A 510 0.27 25.69 25.86
C THR A 510 -0.50 24.35 25.74
N GLN A 511 -1.81 24.40 25.49
CA GLN A 511 -2.63 23.20 25.31
C GLN A 511 -2.44 22.53 23.94
N LEU A 512 -2.22 23.32 22.88
CA LEU A 512 -1.93 22.82 21.53
C LEU A 512 -0.53 22.21 21.48
N ASP A 513 0.46 22.84 22.12
CA ASP A 513 1.82 22.33 22.25
C ASP A 513 1.86 20.94 22.91
N LEU A 514 0.96 20.68 23.86
CA LEU A 514 0.85 19.37 24.52
C LEU A 514 0.35 18.29 23.56
N ILE A 515 -0.60 18.63 22.69
CA ILE A 515 -1.14 17.74 21.66
C ILE A 515 -0.04 17.41 20.65
N VAL A 516 0.61 18.44 20.11
CA VAL A 516 1.68 18.31 19.10
C VAL A 516 2.86 17.48 19.62
N LYS A 517 3.28 17.71 20.88
CA LYS A 517 4.35 16.89 21.51
C LYS A 517 3.99 15.41 21.60
N LYS A 518 2.74 15.09 21.93
CA LYS A 518 2.27 13.70 22.01
C LYS A 518 2.17 13.05 20.63
N MET A 519 1.73 13.81 19.61
CA MET A 519 1.76 13.33 18.22
C MET A 519 3.19 13.01 17.80
N LYS A 520 4.15 13.91 18.06
CA LYS A 520 5.56 13.66 17.78
C LYS A 520 6.10 12.41 18.48
N THR A 521 5.82 12.23 19.78
CA THR A 521 6.25 11.03 20.50
C THR A 521 5.63 9.75 19.95
N ALA A 522 4.42 9.81 19.38
CA ALA A 522 3.80 8.67 18.70
C ALA A 522 4.48 8.38 17.36
N GLY A 523 4.79 9.40 16.56
CA GLY A 523 5.55 9.24 15.31
C GLY A 523 6.97 8.70 15.52
N GLU A 524 7.68 9.15 16.56
CA GLU A 524 9.03 8.65 16.89
C GLU A 524 9.04 7.20 17.42
N ALA A 525 7.87 6.61 17.74
CA ALA A 525 7.79 5.24 18.25
C ALA A 525 7.80 4.17 17.14
N SER A 526 7.63 4.58 15.87
CA SER A 526 7.64 3.70 14.70
C SER A 526 8.26 4.44 13.51
N GLU A 527 9.39 3.94 12.99
CA GLU A 527 10.10 4.59 11.86
C GLU A 527 9.27 4.64 10.56
N ASP A 528 8.16 3.89 10.50
CA ASP A 528 7.25 3.78 9.34
C ASP A 528 5.97 4.63 9.45
N ASP A 529 5.76 5.40 10.53
CA ASP A 529 4.49 6.12 10.77
C ASP A 529 4.58 7.63 10.46
N TYR A 530 4.58 7.94 9.17
CA TYR A 530 4.80 9.29 8.64
C TYR A 530 3.64 10.28 8.87
N LEU A 531 2.44 9.79 9.24
CA LEU A 531 1.26 10.63 9.44
C LEU A 531 1.33 11.46 10.73
N TYR A 532 2.09 11.03 11.74
CA TYR A 532 2.23 11.78 13.00
C TYR A 532 3.21 12.96 12.92
N HIS A 533 3.92 13.14 11.79
CA HIS A 533 4.88 14.22 11.53
C HIS A 533 4.29 15.41 10.72
N LEU A 534 2.97 15.57 10.70
CA LEU A 534 2.32 16.67 9.95
C LEU A 534 2.55 18.08 10.52
N HIS A 535 3.18 18.22 11.69
CA HIS A 535 3.49 19.52 12.30
C HIS A 535 4.89 20.01 11.93
N ASN A 536 5.01 21.31 11.65
CA ASN A 536 6.30 21.95 11.41
C ASN A 536 7.23 21.85 12.63
N GLU A 537 8.52 21.73 12.40
CA GLU A 537 9.54 21.72 13.45
C GLU A 537 10.34 23.02 13.49
N ASP A 538 10.68 23.47 14.70
CA ASP A 538 11.61 24.59 14.88
C ASP A 538 13.05 24.18 14.52
N ALA A 539 13.98 25.16 14.53
CA ALA A 539 15.39 24.90 14.23
C ALA A 539 16.10 23.94 15.21
N ASN A 540 15.43 23.52 16.29
CA ASN A 540 15.92 22.56 17.28
C ASN A 540 15.20 21.21 17.20
N GLY A 541 14.33 21.00 16.20
CA GLY A 541 13.56 19.78 16.03
C GLY A 541 12.41 19.65 17.03
N VAL A 542 11.81 20.74 17.49
CA VAL A 542 10.60 20.72 18.33
C VAL A 542 9.39 21.00 17.46
N ALA A 543 8.41 20.10 17.46
CA ALA A 543 7.18 20.27 16.70
C ALA A 543 6.30 21.41 17.27
N GLU A 544 5.80 22.28 16.40
CA GLU A 544 4.99 23.46 16.72
C GLU A 544 3.58 23.35 16.08
N PRO A 545 2.52 23.82 16.77
CA PRO A 545 1.18 23.90 16.17
C PRO A 545 1.16 24.94 15.03
N PHE A 546 0.23 24.79 14.09
CA PHE A 546 0.03 25.81 13.05
C PHE A 546 -0.60 27.06 13.66
N MET A 547 0.14 28.18 13.66
CA MET A 547 -0.31 29.44 14.25
C MET A 547 -0.59 30.47 13.15
N ALA A 548 -1.77 31.09 13.18
CA ALA A 548 -2.17 32.10 12.21
C ALA A 548 -2.70 33.35 12.91
N GLN A 549 -2.16 34.53 12.58
CA GLN A 549 -2.53 35.83 13.16
C GLN A 549 -3.35 36.72 12.21
N ASN A 550 -3.48 36.32 10.95
CA ASN A 550 -4.23 37.03 9.91
C ASN A 550 -4.85 36.04 8.91
N ARG A 551 -5.70 36.54 7.99
CA ARG A 551 -6.37 35.73 6.96
C ARG A 551 -5.38 34.97 6.07
N GLN A 552 -4.29 35.61 5.64
CA GLN A 552 -3.32 34.98 4.73
C GLN A 552 -2.55 33.85 5.42
N GLU A 553 -2.13 34.04 6.67
CA GLU A 553 -1.48 32.99 7.46
C GLU A 553 -2.42 31.81 7.72
N PHE A 554 -3.72 32.04 7.88
CA PHE A 554 -4.69 30.96 8.04
C PHE A 554 -4.91 30.18 6.73
N ILE A 555 -4.93 30.85 5.59
CA ILE A 555 -4.93 30.21 4.25
C ILE A 555 -3.68 29.35 4.09
N ASN A 556 -2.51 29.91 4.38
CA ASN A 556 -1.24 29.19 4.26
C ASN A 556 -1.22 27.97 5.18
N ALA A 557 -1.64 28.11 6.44
CA ALA A 557 -1.71 26.99 7.38
C ALA A 557 -2.63 25.86 6.89
N MET A 558 -3.83 26.18 6.40
CA MET A 558 -4.75 25.16 5.90
C MET A 558 -4.23 24.50 4.61
N ASN A 559 -3.62 25.27 3.72
CA ASN A 559 -2.98 24.72 2.52
C ASN A 559 -1.79 23.82 2.89
N ASP A 560 -0.92 24.25 3.79
CA ASP A 560 0.23 23.47 4.26
C ASP A 560 -0.24 22.15 4.90
N ILE A 561 -1.34 22.16 5.65
CA ILE A 561 -1.93 20.94 6.24
C ILE A 561 -2.44 20.01 5.14
N VAL A 562 -3.21 20.52 4.18
CA VAL A 562 -3.75 19.72 3.08
C VAL A 562 -2.62 19.15 2.21
N THR A 563 -1.64 19.98 1.86
CA THR A 563 -0.44 19.57 1.10
C THR A 563 0.38 18.55 1.88
N SER A 564 0.61 18.73 3.18
CA SER A 564 1.36 17.75 4.00
C SER A 564 0.62 16.43 4.13
N VAL A 565 -0.71 16.46 4.32
CA VAL A 565 -1.53 15.25 4.32
C VAL A 565 -1.47 14.56 2.97
N LYS A 566 -1.60 15.31 1.88
CA LYS A 566 -1.47 14.77 0.53
C LYS A 566 -0.08 14.20 0.28
N ALA A 567 0.99 14.86 0.72
CA ALA A 567 2.35 14.33 0.61
C ALA A 567 2.45 12.97 1.30
N GLN A 568 1.96 12.87 2.55
CA GLN A 568 2.03 11.62 3.32
C GLN A 568 1.14 10.50 2.80
N VAL A 569 0.06 10.84 2.10
CA VAL A 569 -0.92 9.87 1.57
C VAL A 569 -0.64 9.53 0.10
N PHE A 570 0.03 10.40 -0.63
CA PHE A 570 0.37 10.25 -2.04
C PHE A 570 1.88 10.37 -2.20
N HIS A 571 2.65 9.43 -1.64
CA HIS A 571 4.06 9.28 -2.03
C HIS A 571 4.11 8.38 -3.25
N GLY A 572 4.60 8.92 -4.37
CA GLY A 572 5.01 8.11 -5.50
C GLY A 572 6.41 8.55 -5.90
N ALA A 573 7.44 7.75 -5.62
CA ALA A 573 8.66 7.91 -6.39
C ALA A 573 8.42 7.24 -7.75
N SER A 574 8.79 7.91 -8.84
CA SER A 574 8.88 7.23 -10.13
C SER A 574 10.32 6.77 -10.33
N PRO A 575 10.66 5.52 -10.01
CA PRO A 575 12.02 5.05 -10.17
C PRO A 575 12.21 4.93 -11.68
N ALA A 576 13.09 5.73 -12.23
CA ALA A 576 13.53 5.53 -13.60
C ALA A 576 15.04 5.70 -13.62
N PRO A 577 15.78 4.73 -13.06
CA PRO A 577 17.22 4.78 -13.00
C PRO A 577 17.77 4.70 -14.42
N THR A 578 18.55 5.71 -14.80
CA THR A 578 19.41 5.66 -15.98
C THR A 578 20.85 5.90 -15.52
N THR A 579 21.82 5.38 -16.26
CA THR A 579 23.24 5.54 -15.88
C THR A 579 24.07 6.14 -17.01
N SER A 580 25.00 7.05 -16.67
CA SER A 580 26.01 7.58 -17.61
C SER A 580 27.34 6.87 -17.41
N VAL A 581 27.96 6.42 -18.50
CA VAL A 581 29.22 5.68 -18.49
C VAL A 581 30.45 6.60 -18.43
N ASP A 582 30.34 7.85 -18.92
CA ASP A 582 31.53 8.65 -19.26
C ASP A 582 31.97 9.64 -18.16
N ASN A 583 31.15 9.86 -17.11
CA ASN A 583 31.42 10.81 -16.02
C ASN A 583 31.45 10.21 -14.60
N GLY A 584 32.09 9.05 -14.43
CA GLY A 584 32.25 8.44 -13.10
C GLY A 584 31.01 7.69 -12.61
N ALA A 585 30.27 7.10 -13.54
CA ALA A 585 29.15 6.19 -13.26
C ALA A 585 28.07 6.87 -12.39
N ILE A 586 27.39 7.84 -12.99
CA ILE A 586 26.30 8.58 -12.35
C ILE A 586 24.99 7.80 -12.58
N LEU A 587 24.27 7.55 -11.51
CA LEU A 587 22.88 7.08 -11.50
C LEU A 587 21.95 8.29 -11.44
N LEU A 588 21.08 8.45 -12.43
CA LEU A 588 20.02 9.45 -12.41
C LEU A 588 18.71 8.77 -12.03
N ASN A 589 18.04 9.28 -10.99
CA ASN A 589 16.75 8.79 -10.54
C ASN A 589 15.72 9.93 -10.59
N ALA A 590 14.56 9.66 -11.22
CA ALA A 590 13.44 10.59 -11.24
C ALA A 590 12.59 10.41 -9.97
N ASN A 591 11.97 11.48 -9.51
CA ASN A 591 11.03 11.46 -8.40
C ASN A 591 10.01 12.57 -8.64
N PHE A 592 8.84 12.47 -8.01
CA PHE A 592 7.89 13.57 -7.95
C PHE A 592 7.31 13.72 -6.55
N ASP A 593 6.81 14.91 -6.25
CA ASP A 593 6.04 15.20 -5.06
C ASP A 593 4.57 15.26 -5.47
N ALA A 594 3.72 14.35 -4.99
CA ALA A 594 2.31 14.35 -5.40
C ALA A 594 1.47 15.40 -4.67
N SER A 595 2.03 16.09 -3.66
CA SER A 595 1.33 17.16 -2.96
C SER A 595 1.19 18.40 -3.81
N ASP A 596 2.20 18.68 -4.65
CA ASP A 596 2.23 19.80 -5.57
C ASP A 596 2.54 19.38 -7.01
N TRP A 597 2.65 18.10 -7.34
CA TRP A 597 2.99 17.59 -8.67
C TRP A 597 4.27 18.21 -9.26
N SER A 598 5.25 18.52 -8.42
CA SER A 598 6.57 18.94 -8.86
C SER A 598 7.48 17.74 -9.10
N GLY A 599 8.35 17.84 -10.11
CA GLY A 599 9.33 16.80 -10.41
C GLY A 599 10.70 17.10 -9.83
N ASN A 600 11.48 16.05 -9.63
CA ASN A 600 12.89 16.12 -9.29
C ASN A 600 13.67 15.01 -10.03
N LEU A 601 14.86 15.34 -10.50
CA LEU A 601 15.82 14.39 -11.04
C LEU A 601 17.08 14.47 -10.18
N LYS A 602 17.38 13.38 -9.48
CA LYS A 602 18.53 13.25 -8.58
C LYS A 602 19.67 12.52 -9.27
N ALA A 603 20.89 13.00 -9.09
CA ALA A 603 22.09 12.34 -9.56
C ALA A 603 22.95 11.87 -8.39
N THR A 604 23.24 10.58 -8.36
CA THR A 604 24.07 9.96 -7.34
C THR A 604 25.27 9.29 -8.02
N LEU A 605 26.46 9.52 -7.50
CA LEU A 605 27.65 8.83 -7.97
C LEU A 605 27.65 7.41 -7.42
N PHE A 606 28.07 6.45 -8.25
CA PHE A 606 28.29 5.10 -7.79
C PHE A 606 29.73 4.70 -8.10
N ASN A 607 30.34 3.98 -7.17
CA ASN A 607 31.71 3.51 -7.35
C ASN A 607 31.71 2.23 -8.19
N ALA A 608 32.09 2.36 -9.47
CA ALA A 608 32.21 1.25 -10.41
C ALA A 608 33.15 0.11 -9.99
N PHE A 609 34.02 0.31 -8.98
CA PHE A 609 34.94 -0.72 -8.50
C PHE A 609 34.48 -1.42 -7.22
N THR A 610 33.73 -0.72 -6.35
CA THR A 610 33.21 -1.31 -5.10
C THR A 610 31.75 -1.75 -5.23
N GLY A 611 31.01 -1.22 -6.20
CA GLY A 611 29.57 -1.43 -6.33
C GLY A 611 28.74 -0.66 -5.30
N GLU A 612 29.37 0.22 -4.52
CA GLU A 612 28.67 1.04 -3.53
C GLU A 612 28.15 2.33 -4.15
N LEU A 613 26.89 2.67 -3.83
CA LEU A 613 26.32 3.97 -4.11
C LEU A 613 26.84 4.98 -3.07
N GLU A 614 27.29 6.16 -3.53
CA GLU A 614 27.68 7.23 -2.60
C GLU A 614 26.45 7.71 -1.82
N SER A 615 26.58 7.91 -0.50
CA SER A 615 25.47 8.33 0.36
C SER A 615 25.02 9.78 0.15
N THR A 616 25.75 10.55 -0.66
CA THR A 616 25.43 11.94 -0.98
C THR A 616 25.06 12.10 -2.45
N THR A 617 23.84 12.59 -2.69
CA THR A 617 23.40 13.09 -4.00
C THR A 617 24.34 14.22 -4.47
N THR A 618 24.83 14.13 -5.71
CA THR A 618 25.75 15.12 -6.31
C THR A 618 25.02 16.40 -6.66
N TRP A 619 23.86 16.26 -7.30
CA TRP A 619 22.97 17.36 -7.64
C TRP A 619 21.54 16.84 -7.77
N GLU A 620 20.57 17.74 -7.65
CA GLU A 620 19.16 17.45 -7.91
C GLU A 620 18.51 18.65 -8.60
N THR A 621 17.64 18.40 -9.58
CA THR A 621 17.02 19.47 -10.36
C THR A 621 16.13 20.38 -9.54
N ALA A 622 15.55 19.90 -8.44
CA ALA A 622 14.81 20.72 -7.49
C ALA A 622 15.65 21.88 -6.91
N LYS A 623 16.99 21.76 -6.87
CA LYS A 623 17.91 22.81 -6.40
C LYS A 623 18.54 23.61 -7.54
N THR A 624 18.78 22.99 -8.69
CA THR A 624 19.54 23.60 -9.80
C THR A 624 18.66 24.29 -10.84
N VAL A 625 17.43 23.79 -11.03
CA VAL A 625 16.44 24.36 -11.96
C VAL A 625 15.59 25.36 -11.19
N THR A 626 15.62 26.63 -11.62
CA THR A 626 14.84 27.71 -11.00
C THR A 626 14.11 28.51 -12.08
N LYS A 627 12.97 29.11 -11.72
CA LYS A 627 12.10 29.88 -12.63
C LYS A 627 12.83 30.96 -13.45
N ASN A 628 13.93 31.50 -12.92
CA ASN A 628 14.64 32.63 -13.52
C ASN A 628 15.71 32.26 -14.57
N ASN A 629 15.98 30.96 -14.77
CA ASN A 629 17.06 30.46 -15.66
C ASN A 629 16.54 29.62 -16.83
N ILE A 630 15.24 29.71 -17.17
CA ILE A 630 14.61 28.82 -18.15
C ILE A 630 14.84 29.33 -19.57
N ASN A 631 15.62 28.58 -20.37
CA ASN A 631 15.75 28.78 -21.81
C ASN A 631 14.76 27.85 -22.53
N ALA A 632 13.53 28.31 -22.71
CA ALA A 632 12.43 27.49 -23.20
C ALA A 632 12.11 27.78 -24.67
N PHE A 633 11.66 26.75 -25.38
CA PHE A 633 11.37 26.79 -26.80
C PHE A 633 10.03 26.13 -27.11
N ILE A 634 9.26 26.71 -28.03
CA ILE A 634 7.93 26.23 -28.40
C ILE A 634 7.79 26.10 -29.91
N TYR A 635 7.01 25.11 -30.35
CA TYR A 635 6.67 24.99 -31.77
C TYR A 635 5.93 26.24 -32.28
N ASP A 636 6.43 26.84 -33.37
CA ASP A 636 5.79 27.99 -34.01
C ASP A 636 4.85 27.52 -35.14
N ALA A 637 3.55 27.51 -34.86
CA ALA A 637 2.54 27.17 -35.87
C ALA A 637 2.46 28.17 -37.05
N ALA A 638 3.02 29.39 -36.93
CA ALA A 638 3.02 30.39 -38.00
C ALA A 638 4.11 30.13 -39.04
N GLN A 639 5.16 29.38 -38.70
CA GLN A 639 6.27 29.01 -39.59
C GLN A 639 6.49 27.50 -39.55
N ALA A 640 6.20 26.82 -40.66
CA ALA A 640 6.34 25.36 -40.74
C ALA A 640 7.76 24.90 -40.34
N ASN A 641 7.82 23.92 -39.44
CA ASN A 641 9.06 23.34 -38.90
C ASN A 641 9.98 24.35 -38.21
N HIS A 642 9.42 25.40 -37.62
CA HIS A 642 10.16 26.38 -36.86
C HIS A 642 9.83 26.30 -35.37
N VAL A 643 10.80 26.69 -34.56
CA VAL A 643 10.71 26.74 -33.11
C VAL A 643 11.04 28.17 -32.71
N SER A 644 10.22 28.76 -31.86
CA SER A 644 10.42 30.11 -31.31
C SER A 644 10.79 30.03 -29.83
N GLU A 645 11.45 31.08 -29.34
CA GLU A 645 11.66 31.26 -27.91
C GLU A 645 10.31 31.35 -27.19
N TYR A 646 10.20 30.65 -26.06
CA TYR A 646 9.03 30.68 -25.21
C TYR A 646 8.96 31.99 -24.43
N THR A 647 7.78 32.60 -24.40
CA THR A 647 7.51 33.82 -23.64
C THR A 647 6.17 33.68 -22.94
N GLU A 648 5.89 34.51 -21.93
CA GLU A 648 4.56 34.57 -21.27
C GLU A 648 3.40 34.89 -22.25
N ALA A 649 3.72 35.35 -23.48
CA ALA A 649 2.74 35.60 -24.53
C ALA A 649 2.58 34.42 -25.52
N SER A 650 3.40 33.37 -25.40
CA SER A 650 3.38 32.22 -26.30
C SER A 650 2.13 31.36 -26.11
N ILE A 651 1.59 31.28 -24.89
CA ILE A 651 0.33 30.61 -24.54
C ILE A 651 -0.55 31.61 -23.74
N SER A 652 -1.85 31.70 -24.04
CA SER A 652 -2.77 32.57 -23.28
C SER A 652 -2.99 31.98 -21.89
N GLY A 653 -2.91 32.81 -20.84
CA GLY A 653 -3.09 32.37 -19.44
C GLY A 653 -1.95 31.48 -18.93
N ASP A 654 -0.75 31.63 -19.49
CA ASP A 654 0.40 30.80 -19.18
C ASP A 654 0.86 30.93 -17.71
N ASN A 655 0.50 29.94 -16.92
CA ASN A 655 0.97 29.76 -15.56
C ASN A 655 1.96 28.58 -15.43
N TYR A 656 2.28 27.84 -16.51
CA TYR A 656 3.08 26.60 -16.42
C TYR A 656 4.54 26.83 -15.95
N LEU A 657 5.03 28.07 -15.94
CA LEU A 657 6.32 28.48 -15.36
C LEU A 657 6.28 28.71 -13.83
N CYS A 658 5.13 28.54 -13.16
CA CYS A 658 5.02 28.69 -11.71
C CYS A 658 5.73 27.58 -10.93
N LYS A 659 6.11 26.48 -11.58
CA LYS A 659 6.97 25.43 -11.03
C LYS A 659 8.24 25.39 -11.85
N ALA A 660 9.33 24.97 -11.22
CA ALA A 660 10.60 24.82 -11.94
C ALA A 660 10.50 23.70 -12.99
N MET A 661 9.79 22.64 -12.65
CA MET A 661 9.62 21.42 -13.42
C MET A 661 8.33 20.71 -12.97
N GLY A 662 7.60 20.11 -13.92
CA GLY A 662 6.49 19.21 -13.61
C GLY A 662 6.98 17.84 -13.13
N ASP A 663 6.08 17.03 -12.60
CA ASP A 663 6.36 15.65 -12.18
C ASP A 663 6.84 14.76 -13.35
N ILE A 664 7.64 13.76 -13.01
CA ILE A 664 8.22 12.78 -13.94
C ILE A 664 7.69 11.41 -13.52
N ILE A 665 6.77 10.82 -14.31
CA ILE A 665 6.04 9.60 -13.90
C ILE A 665 6.44 8.36 -14.70
N ASN A 666 6.40 8.37 -16.03
CA ASN A 666 6.79 7.21 -16.85
C ASN A 666 7.95 7.51 -17.82
N SER A 667 8.50 8.73 -17.77
CA SER A 667 9.62 9.13 -18.60
C SER A 667 10.95 8.73 -17.97
N THR A 668 11.60 7.69 -18.52
CA THR A 668 12.98 7.34 -18.17
C THR A 668 13.96 8.33 -18.82
N PRO A 669 14.89 8.95 -18.08
CA PRO A 669 15.83 9.88 -18.69
C PRO A 669 16.80 9.18 -19.66
N ALA A 670 17.02 9.81 -20.81
CA ALA A 670 17.97 9.36 -21.82
C ALA A 670 19.24 10.21 -21.79
N ILE A 671 20.40 9.57 -21.60
CA ILE A 671 21.68 10.25 -21.56
C ILE A 671 22.33 10.23 -22.95
N VAL A 672 22.77 11.40 -23.39
CA VAL A 672 23.42 11.59 -24.68
C VAL A 672 24.77 12.28 -24.46
N GLY A 673 25.82 11.47 -24.51
CA GLY A 673 27.23 11.89 -24.43
C GLY A 673 27.96 11.67 -25.75
N ALA A 674 29.23 11.27 -25.72
CA ALA A 674 29.95 10.90 -26.93
C ALA A 674 29.25 9.72 -27.65
N PRO A 675 29.24 9.66 -29.00
CA PRO A 675 28.53 8.62 -29.72
C PRO A 675 29.03 7.20 -29.36
N PRO A 676 28.18 6.30 -28.84
CA PRO A 676 28.64 5.05 -28.23
C PRO A 676 28.98 3.98 -29.29
N TYR A 677 28.31 3.99 -30.43
CA TYR A 677 28.36 2.90 -31.41
C TYR A 677 29.70 2.78 -32.16
N PHE A 678 29.92 1.67 -32.84
CA PHE A 678 31.04 1.50 -33.79
C PHE A 678 30.57 0.97 -35.15
N TYR A 679 29.56 1.64 -35.73
CA TYR A 679 28.99 1.27 -37.03
C TYR A 679 30.04 1.15 -38.15
N LYS A 680 30.03 0.01 -38.84
CA LYS A 680 30.93 -0.32 -39.97
C LYS A 680 30.12 -0.65 -41.21
N PHE A 681 29.42 0.33 -41.78
CA PHE A 681 28.60 0.13 -42.98
C PHE A 681 29.12 0.93 -44.17
N GLY A 682 29.13 0.30 -45.35
CA GLY A 682 29.43 0.93 -46.63
C GLY A 682 30.87 0.77 -47.14
N ASN A 683 31.01 0.78 -48.46
CA ASN A 683 32.29 0.91 -49.20
C ASN A 683 32.67 2.39 -49.41
N ASP A 684 32.13 3.30 -48.59
CA ASP A 684 32.19 4.74 -48.87
C ASP A 684 33.56 5.32 -48.54
N THR A 685 34.14 5.96 -49.56
CA THR A 685 35.34 6.79 -49.52
C THR A 685 35.40 7.64 -48.25
N ASP A 686 36.49 7.51 -47.48
CA ASP A 686 37.02 8.21 -46.28
C ASP A 686 36.24 9.33 -45.53
N LYS A 687 35.18 9.96 -46.05
CA LYS A 687 34.48 11.14 -45.48
C LYS A 687 33.07 10.88 -44.93
N ASP A 688 32.45 9.73 -45.20
CA ASP A 688 31.08 9.40 -44.74
C ASP A 688 31.05 8.27 -43.68
N LEU A 689 32.23 7.83 -43.24
CA LEU A 689 32.38 6.85 -42.16
C LEU A 689 31.84 7.41 -40.83
N TYR A 690 31.10 6.58 -40.10
CA TYR A 690 30.65 6.88 -38.73
C TYR A 690 31.82 7.26 -37.81
N TYR A 691 33.00 6.67 -38.03
CA TYR A 691 34.25 7.05 -37.35
C TYR A 691 34.50 8.57 -37.37
N ASN A 692 34.29 9.24 -38.50
CA ASN A 692 34.51 10.69 -38.58
C ASN A 692 33.46 11.49 -37.82
N PHE A 693 32.24 10.98 -37.72
CA PHE A 693 31.17 11.59 -36.93
C PHE A 693 31.49 11.46 -35.43
N LYS A 694 31.72 10.23 -34.97
CA LYS A 694 32.08 9.89 -33.59
C LYS A 694 33.26 10.70 -33.08
N TYR A 695 34.36 10.76 -33.84
CA TYR A 695 35.58 11.47 -33.44
C TYR A 695 35.65 12.92 -33.93
N SER A 696 34.55 13.48 -34.44
CA SER A 696 34.53 14.91 -34.74
C SER A 696 34.63 15.70 -33.43
N ALA A 697 35.43 16.76 -33.42
CA ALA A 697 35.66 17.53 -32.19
C ALA A 697 34.36 18.14 -31.62
N ALA A 698 33.35 18.40 -32.45
CA ALA A 698 32.07 18.96 -32.05
C ALA A 698 31.11 17.94 -31.42
N VAL A 699 31.21 16.66 -31.80
CA VAL A 699 30.32 15.60 -31.28
C VAL A 699 31.00 14.79 -30.19
N ASN A 700 32.30 14.50 -30.32
CA ASN A 700 33.07 13.77 -29.31
C ASN A 700 33.22 14.53 -27.98
N ASN A 701 33.26 15.87 -28.05
CA ASN A 701 33.44 16.73 -26.88
C ASN A 701 32.16 17.54 -26.59
N ARG A 702 30.99 17.07 -27.05
CA ARG A 702 29.73 17.71 -26.67
C ARG A 702 29.47 17.49 -25.19
N ASP A 703 28.75 18.42 -24.57
CA ASP A 703 28.35 18.28 -23.17
C ASP A 703 27.45 17.04 -23.02
N GLU A 704 27.64 16.26 -21.96
CA GLU A 704 26.73 15.16 -21.64
C GLU A 704 25.41 15.72 -21.13
N MET A 705 24.33 15.38 -21.83
CA MET A 705 22.99 15.86 -21.58
C MET A 705 22.05 14.71 -21.24
N ALA A 706 21.23 14.89 -20.21
CA ALA A 706 20.08 14.05 -19.88
C ALA A 706 18.81 14.68 -20.42
N TYR A 707 18.04 13.90 -21.17
CA TYR A 707 16.75 14.30 -21.76
C TYR A 707 15.63 13.51 -21.11
N PHE A 708 14.55 14.17 -20.70
CA PHE A 708 13.38 13.52 -20.12
C PHE A 708 12.13 14.39 -20.32
N GLY A 709 10.98 13.75 -20.45
CA GLY A 709 9.67 14.40 -20.45
C GLY A 709 9.18 14.64 -19.03
N ALA A 710 8.51 15.77 -18.82
CA ALA A 710 7.81 16.08 -17.57
C ALA A 710 6.37 16.55 -17.84
N ASN A 711 5.50 16.41 -16.85
CA ASN A 711 4.09 16.79 -16.94
C ASN A 711 3.81 18.29 -16.76
N ASP A 712 4.84 19.13 -16.92
CA ASP A 712 4.67 20.54 -17.31
C ASP A 712 4.54 20.70 -18.85
N GLY A 713 4.62 19.59 -19.58
CA GLY A 713 4.50 19.54 -21.03
C GLY A 713 5.82 19.70 -21.78
N ALA A 714 6.93 19.84 -21.07
CA ALA A 714 8.24 20.11 -21.66
C ALA A 714 9.15 18.87 -21.71
N LEU A 715 9.92 18.78 -22.80
CA LEU A 715 11.11 17.94 -22.83
C LEU A 715 12.27 18.76 -22.25
N HIS A 716 12.80 18.34 -21.12
CA HIS A 716 13.91 19.01 -20.45
C HIS A 716 15.25 18.48 -20.93
N ALA A 717 16.24 19.37 -21.06
CA ALA A 717 17.64 19.03 -21.35
C ALA A 717 18.54 19.54 -20.23
N VAL A 718 19.06 18.62 -19.42
CA VAL A 718 19.86 18.93 -18.22
C VAL A 718 21.29 18.42 -18.39
N CYS A 719 22.29 19.20 -17.97
CA CYS A 719 23.68 18.74 -18.01
C CYS A 719 23.94 17.71 -16.91
N VAL A 720 24.51 16.56 -17.29
CA VAL A 720 24.77 15.45 -16.36
C VAL A 720 25.81 15.80 -15.28
N SER A 721 26.72 16.73 -15.56
CA SER A 721 27.82 17.07 -14.65
C SER A 721 27.39 17.90 -13.43
N ASP A 722 26.37 18.75 -13.56
CA ASP A 722 26.00 19.73 -12.54
C ASP A 722 24.49 19.91 -12.34
N GLY A 723 23.66 19.18 -13.10
CA GLY A 723 22.21 19.28 -13.00
C GLY A 723 21.64 20.58 -13.57
N THR A 724 22.42 21.40 -14.29
CA THR A 724 21.91 22.65 -14.85
C THR A 724 21.08 22.39 -16.10
N GLU A 725 19.84 22.88 -16.11
CA GLU A 725 19.00 22.89 -17.32
C GLU A 725 19.61 23.84 -18.36
N LYS A 726 19.83 23.35 -19.59
CA LYS A 726 20.35 24.15 -20.71
C LYS A 726 19.23 24.70 -21.58
N TRP A 727 18.20 23.89 -21.80
CA TRP A 727 17.01 24.28 -22.53
C TRP A 727 15.87 23.30 -22.28
N ARG A 728 14.64 23.70 -22.64
CA ARG A 728 13.47 22.82 -22.69
C ARG A 728 12.63 23.10 -23.93
N PHE A 729 11.86 22.10 -24.40
CA PHE A 729 11.07 22.18 -25.62
C PHE A 729 9.61 21.74 -25.40
N TYR A 730 8.65 22.54 -25.90
CA TYR A 730 7.22 22.27 -25.87
C TYR A 730 6.70 21.80 -27.25
N PRO A 731 6.30 20.52 -27.39
CA PRO A 731 5.74 19.98 -28.62
C PRO A 731 4.39 20.59 -28.98
N ASN A 732 4.06 20.60 -30.26
CA ASN A 732 2.84 21.24 -30.77
C ASN A 732 1.56 20.60 -30.21
N SER A 733 1.51 19.28 -30.11
CA SER A 733 0.34 18.55 -29.59
C SER A 733 0.04 18.82 -28.11
N VAL A 734 0.98 19.36 -27.33
CA VAL A 734 0.79 19.69 -25.90
C VAL A 734 0.22 21.10 -25.70
N ILE A 735 0.50 22.02 -26.62
CA ILE A 735 0.13 23.45 -26.52
C ILE A 735 -1.39 23.64 -26.32
N SER A 736 -2.21 22.86 -27.02
CA SER A 736 -3.67 22.97 -26.92
C SER A 736 -4.21 22.54 -25.56
N LYS A 737 -3.56 21.57 -24.90
CA LYS A 737 -3.90 21.13 -23.54
C LYS A 737 -3.44 22.15 -22.50
N MET A 738 -2.23 22.69 -22.66
CA MET A 738 -1.72 23.75 -21.79
C MET A 738 -2.60 25.01 -21.83
N ALA A 739 -3.10 25.39 -23.01
CA ALA A 739 -3.98 26.55 -23.13
C ALA A 739 -5.30 26.45 -22.32
N LEU A 740 -5.67 25.26 -21.82
CA LEU A 740 -6.87 25.08 -21.00
C LEU A 740 -6.75 25.72 -19.62
N ALA A 741 -5.54 25.92 -19.08
CA ALA A 741 -5.31 26.55 -17.78
C ALA A 741 -5.96 27.94 -17.65
N ASP A 742 -6.04 28.71 -18.75
CA ASP A 742 -6.67 30.04 -18.79
C ASP A 742 -8.18 29.99 -18.52
N THR A 743 -8.83 28.86 -18.85
CA THR A 743 -10.28 28.71 -18.84
C THR A 743 -10.80 27.76 -17.75
N ASP A 744 -9.95 26.88 -17.24
CA ASP A 744 -10.29 25.85 -16.28
C ASP A 744 -9.22 25.77 -15.19
N PRO A 745 -9.49 26.30 -13.98
CA PRO A 745 -8.56 26.25 -12.85
C PRO A 745 -8.18 24.82 -12.41
N SER A 746 -8.90 23.78 -12.85
CA SER A 746 -8.50 22.39 -12.61
C SER A 746 -7.38 21.92 -13.52
N LYS A 747 -7.08 22.67 -14.60
CA LYS A 747 -6.01 22.37 -15.57
C LYS A 747 -4.77 23.23 -15.37
N ASP A 748 -4.86 24.24 -14.50
CA ASP A 748 -3.76 25.12 -14.15
C ASP A 748 -2.92 24.49 -13.03
N PRO A 749 -1.66 24.07 -13.27
CA PRO A 749 -0.80 23.46 -12.26
C PRO A 749 -0.51 24.36 -11.05
N CYS A 750 -0.83 25.65 -11.12
CA CYS A 750 -0.55 26.65 -10.08
C CYS A 750 -1.77 26.99 -9.23
N SER A 751 -2.93 26.47 -9.63
CA SER A 751 -4.20 26.64 -8.94
C SER A 751 -4.29 25.65 -7.77
N SER A 752 -4.89 26.09 -6.67
CA SER A 752 -5.27 25.19 -5.56
C SER A 752 -6.31 24.14 -5.96
N ALA A 753 -7.01 24.34 -7.08
CA ALA A 753 -7.98 23.41 -7.65
C ALA A 753 -7.38 22.45 -8.69
N TYR A 754 -6.06 22.45 -8.89
CA TYR A 754 -5.40 21.64 -9.92
C TYR A 754 -5.69 20.15 -9.78
N CYS A 755 -6.14 19.55 -10.88
CA CYS A 755 -6.25 18.12 -11.05
C CYS A 755 -5.13 17.66 -11.98
N HIS A 756 -4.31 16.71 -11.53
CA HIS A 756 -3.15 16.23 -12.27
C HIS A 756 -3.49 15.81 -13.71
N GLN A 757 -2.61 16.14 -14.65
CA GLN A 757 -2.72 15.77 -16.05
C GLN A 757 -1.41 15.22 -16.58
N PHE A 758 -1.48 14.10 -17.30
CA PHE A 758 -0.38 13.71 -18.17
C PHE A 758 -0.29 14.69 -19.34
N LEU A 759 0.90 15.26 -19.58
CA LEU A 759 1.18 16.13 -20.72
C LEU A 759 2.29 15.58 -21.60
N LEU A 760 3.49 15.37 -21.04
CA LEU A 760 4.60 14.74 -21.72
C LEU A 760 5.23 13.68 -20.80
N ASP A 761 4.71 12.47 -20.90
CA ASP A 761 5.01 11.37 -19.98
C ASP A 761 5.83 10.25 -20.65
N GLY A 762 6.08 10.34 -21.96
CA GLY A 762 6.79 9.31 -22.71
C GLY A 762 8.30 9.37 -22.53
N THR A 763 8.93 8.20 -22.56
CA THR A 763 10.39 8.05 -22.49
C THR A 763 11.06 8.47 -23.81
N PRO A 764 12.03 9.40 -23.81
CA PRO A 764 12.79 9.77 -25.00
C PRO A 764 13.75 8.65 -25.45
N GLN A 765 13.89 8.47 -26.77
CA GLN A 765 14.69 7.43 -27.40
C GLN A 765 15.72 8.06 -28.35
N PRO A 766 17.01 8.15 -27.95
CA PRO A 766 18.06 8.69 -28.80
C PRO A 766 18.59 7.64 -29.79
N ALA A 767 18.97 8.07 -31.00
CA ALA A 767 19.70 7.22 -31.93
C ALA A 767 20.59 8.03 -32.89
N ASP A 768 21.71 7.43 -33.31
CA ASP A 768 22.53 7.97 -34.39
C ASP A 768 22.06 7.44 -35.74
N ILE A 769 21.63 8.34 -36.62
CA ILE A 769 21.13 8.00 -37.96
C ILE A 769 22.01 8.59 -39.05
N TYR A 770 22.05 7.90 -40.19
CA TYR A 770 22.68 8.40 -41.41
C TYR A 770 21.62 8.86 -42.40
N VAL A 771 21.57 10.17 -42.68
CA VAL A 771 20.51 10.77 -43.49
C VAL A 771 20.80 10.64 -44.98
N ASN A 772 21.92 11.21 -45.45
CA ASN A 772 22.40 11.15 -46.82
C ASN A 772 23.82 11.73 -46.92
N THR A 773 24.42 11.80 -48.12
CA THR A 773 25.79 12.30 -48.34
C THR A 773 25.99 13.80 -48.06
N THR A 774 24.91 14.57 -47.97
CA THR A 774 24.94 16.02 -47.69
C THR A 774 24.76 16.30 -46.20
N THR A 775 23.68 15.77 -45.61
CA THR A 775 23.34 15.94 -44.20
C THR A 775 24.25 15.08 -43.32
N LYS A 776 24.67 13.90 -43.79
CA LYS A 776 25.53 12.94 -43.09
C LYS A 776 24.88 12.39 -41.81
N TRP A 777 25.70 11.98 -40.85
CA TRP A 777 25.30 11.44 -39.56
C TRP A 777 24.72 12.52 -38.64
N ARG A 778 23.69 12.15 -37.88
CA ARG A 778 23.00 12.96 -36.89
C ARG A 778 22.62 12.11 -35.67
N THR A 779 22.61 12.71 -34.50
CA THR A 779 21.96 12.14 -33.30
C THR A 779 20.56 12.73 -33.21
N ILE A 780 19.54 11.90 -33.38
CA ILE A 780 18.14 12.30 -33.21
C ILE A 780 17.59 11.79 -31.89
N LEU A 781 16.54 12.43 -31.40
CA LEU A 781 15.78 12.06 -30.22
C LEU A 781 14.31 11.97 -30.60
N VAL A 782 13.71 10.80 -30.45
CA VAL A 782 12.27 10.58 -30.69
C VAL A 782 11.57 10.42 -29.35
N THR A 783 10.44 11.09 -29.16
CA THR A 783 9.69 11.01 -27.90
C THR A 783 8.19 10.95 -28.20
N GLY A 784 7.49 10.05 -27.54
CA GLY A 784 6.02 10.02 -27.52
C GLY A 784 5.47 10.84 -26.35
N LEU A 785 4.22 11.31 -26.45
CA LEU A 785 3.58 11.98 -25.31
C LEU A 785 3.17 11.04 -24.16
N GLY A 786 3.25 9.71 -24.35
CA GLY A 786 2.81 8.74 -23.34
C GLY A 786 1.30 8.81 -23.13
N LYS A 787 0.87 8.87 -21.85
CA LYS A 787 -0.53 9.16 -21.51
C LYS A 787 -0.95 10.61 -21.80
N GLY A 788 0.03 11.48 -22.10
CA GLY A 788 -0.23 12.89 -22.36
C GLY A 788 -0.86 13.22 -23.71
N GLY A 789 -0.92 12.27 -24.66
CA GLY A 789 -1.64 12.47 -25.92
C GLY A 789 -1.20 11.56 -27.07
N SER A 790 -1.84 11.74 -28.23
CA SER A 790 -1.58 10.96 -29.45
C SER A 790 -0.54 11.59 -30.36
N ALA A 791 0.69 11.75 -29.88
CA ALA A 791 1.76 12.26 -30.73
C ALA A 791 3.14 11.68 -30.43
N PHE A 792 3.94 11.59 -31.49
CA PHE A 792 5.38 11.35 -31.45
C PHE A 792 6.09 12.50 -32.16
N PHE A 793 7.12 13.08 -31.54
CA PHE A 793 7.94 14.13 -32.15
C PHE A 793 9.41 13.74 -32.18
N THR A 794 10.17 14.38 -33.07
CA THR A 794 11.60 14.13 -33.24
C THR A 794 12.40 15.41 -33.33
N LEU A 795 13.52 15.43 -32.60
CA LEU A 795 14.52 16.50 -32.60
C LEU A 795 15.87 15.98 -33.12
N ASP A 796 16.64 16.84 -33.78
CA ASP A 796 18.07 16.65 -34.04
C ASP A 796 18.85 17.35 -32.92
N ILE A 797 19.53 16.56 -32.09
CA ILE A 797 20.29 16.99 -30.91
C ILE A 797 21.79 16.71 -31.07
N THR A 798 22.28 16.62 -32.31
CA THR A 798 23.65 16.19 -32.64
C THR A 798 24.74 16.88 -31.82
N TYR A 799 24.56 18.15 -31.48
CA TYR A 799 25.58 18.96 -30.80
C TYR A 799 25.24 19.31 -29.34
N GLY A 800 24.08 18.88 -28.84
CA GLY A 800 23.65 19.16 -27.46
C GLY A 800 23.43 20.64 -27.12
N LYS A 801 23.27 21.51 -28.13
CA LYS A 801 23.01 22.95 -27.96
C LYS A 801 21.52 23.26 -28.08
N ASP A 802 21.12 24.46 -27.68
CA ASP A 802 19.73 24.92 -27.78
C ASP A 802 19.33 25.23 -29.23
N PHE A 803 18.08 25.65 -29.45
CA PHE A 803 17.56 25.95 -30.79
C PHE A 803 18.07 27.28 -31.37
N ASP A 804 18.54 28.19 -30.52
CA ASP A 804 19.00 29.52 -30.92
C ASP A 804 20.54 29.63 -31.05
N ASP A 805 21.29 28.53 -30.82
CA ASP A 805 22.74 28.51 -31.01
C ASP A 805 23.12 28.96 -32.43
N SER A 806 23.96 29.99 -32.49
CA SER A 806 24.33 30.64 -33.75
C SER A 806 25.15 29.78 -34.73
N SER A 807 25.63 28.61 -34.29
CA SER A 807 26.58 27.79 -35.04
C SER A 807 26.05 26.38 -35.33
N VAL A 808 25.50 25.72 -34.32
CA VAL A 808 25.09 24.31 -34.37
C VAL A 808 23.81 24.07 -33.57
N PRO A 809 22.70 24.73 -33.93
CA PRO A 809 21.46 24.66 -33.16
C PRO A 809 20.83 23.27 -33.23
N SER A 810 20.07 22.92 -32.18
CA SER A 810 19.12 21.81 -32.26
C SER A 810 18.01 22.12 -33.26
N LEU A 811 17.48 21.09 -33.92
CA LEU A 811 16.47 21.26 -34.96
C LEU A 811 15.23 20.42 -34.67
N TYR A 812 14.05 21.02 -34.84
CA TYR A 812 12.80 20.28 -34.90
C TYR A 812 12.68 19.63 -36.28
N LEU A 813 12.48 18.30 -36.30
CA LEU A 813 12.36 17.56 -37.56
C LEU A 813 10.91 17.37 -37.96
N TRP A 814 10.12 16.75 -37.09
CA TRP A 814 8.71 16.43 -37.36
C TRP A 814 7.95 16.01 -36.10
N GLU A 815 6.63 16.07 -36.19
CA GLU A 815 5.66 15.48 -35.26
C GLU A 815 4.66 14.65 -36.06
N PHE A 816 4.33 13.46 -35.57
CA PHE A 816 3.32 12.54 -36.10
C PHE A 816 2.19 12.45 -35.08
N ASN A 817 0.97 12.82 -35.49
CA ASN A 817 -0.19 12.89 -34.59
C ASN A 817 -1.47 12.38 -35.26
N GLU A 818 -2.62 12.51 -34.59
CA GLU A 818 -3.93 12.04 -35.06
C GLU A 818 -4.40 12.66 -36.39
N THR A 819 -3.83 13.80 -36.79
CA THR A 819 -4.11 14.42 -38.09
C THR A 819 -3.40 13.73 -39.25
N ASP A 820 -2.27 13.04 -38.98
CA ASP A 820 -1.57 12.22 -39.95
C ASP A 820 -2.26 10.85 -40.14
N ASP A 821 -2.73 10.23 -39.05
CA ASP A 821 -3.55 9.02 -39.08
C ASP A 821 -4.44 8.89 -37.82
N ALA A 822 -5.75 8.72 -38.03
CA ALA A 822 -6.75 8.67 -36.96
C ALA A 822 -6.71 7.40 -36.09
N GLU A 823 -5.95 6.36 -36.47
CA GLU A 823 -5.79 5.16 -35.62
C GLU A 823 -4.72 5.34 -34.53
N LEU A 824 -3.94 6.41 -34.60
CA LEU A 824 -3.05 6.78 -33.51
C LEU A 824 -3.88 7.21 -32.30
N GLY A 825 -3.55 6.67 -31.14
CA GLY A 825 -4.05 7.17 -29.86
C GLY A 825 -2.88 7.44 -28.93
N TYR A 826 -3.09 7.37 -27.62
CA TYR A 826 -2.06 7.65 -26.61
C TYR A 826 -0.74 6.96 -26.95
N ALA A 827 0.33 7.75 -27.05
CA ALA A 827 1.66 7.32 -27.48
C ALA A 827 2.39 6.51 -26.39
N THR A 828 1.76 5.45 -25.90
CA THR A 828 2.23 4.59 -24.79
C THR A 828 3.35 3.63 -25.20
N SER A 829 3.49 3.33 -26.49
CA SER A 829 4.58 2.47 -26.99
C SER A 829 5.87 3.28 -27.14
N TRP A 830 7.00 2.69 -26.77
CA TRP A 830 8.31 3.29 -27.01
C TRP A 830 8.71 3.17 -28.49
N PRO A 831 9.10 4.28 -29.14
CA PRO A 831 9.54 4.24 -30.53
C PRO A 831 10.88 3.52 -30.64
N THR A 832 11.05 2.68 -31.66
CA THR A 832 12.33 2.02 -31.96
C THR A 832 12.86 2.51 -33.29
N ILE A 833 14.12 2.97 -33.29
CA ILE A 833 14.80 3.54 -34.46
C ILE A 833 15.74 2.49 -35.03
N ALA A 834 15.58 2.18 -36.32
CA ALA A 834 16.34 1.11 -36.96
C ALA A 834 16.73 1.43 -38.40
N ARG A 835 17.85 0.85 -38.82
CA ARG A 835 18.33 0.92 -40.19
C ARG A 835 17.71 -0.20 -41.01
N LEU A 836 16.98 0.15 -42.07
CA LEU A 836 16.24 -0.76 -42.93
C LEU A 836 16.74 -0.70 -44.37
N SER A 837 16.53 -1.77 -45.12
CA SER A 837 16.81 -1.82 -46.56
C SER A 837 15.84 -0.93 -47.34
N ASN A 838 16.33 -0.24 -48.37
CA ASN A 838 15.52 0.52 -49.33
C ASN A 838 15.63 -0.06 -50.76
N GLY A 839 15.81 -1.38 -50.85
CA GLY A 839 15.92 -2.15 -52.09
C GLY A 839 17.25 -2.01 -52.83
N THR A 840 17.77 -0.78 -52.96
CA THR A 840 19.06 -0.47 -53.63
C THR A 840 20.10 0.15 -52.69
N GLY A 841 19.70 0.49 -51.47
CA GLY A 841 20.50 1.14 -50.44
C GLY A 841 19.85 0.96 -49.07
N THR A 842 20.08 1.90 -48.17
CA THR A 842 19.62 1.82 -46.77
C THR A 842 18.99 3.13 -46.33
N GLY A 843 18.01 3.07 -45.43
CA GLY A 843 17.41 4.23 -44.79
C GLY A 843 17.15 3.96 -43.32
N TRP A 844 16.87 5.00 -42.54
CA TRP A 844 16.55 4.88 -41.11
C TRP A 844 15.07 5.14 -40.88
N ALA A 845 14.38 4.20 -40.22
CA ALA A 845 12.97 4.30 -39.90
C ALA A 845 12.74 4.27 -38.40
N THR A 846 11.73 4.99 -37.96
CA THR A 846 11.22 4.99 -36.60
C THR A 846 9.90 4.24 -36.59
N VAL A 847 9.81 3.20 -35.75
CA VAL A 847 8.68 2.28 -35.67
C VAL A 847 8.04 2.38 -34.28
N PHE A 848 6.72 2.50 -34.22
CA PHE A 848 5.96 2.63 -32.97
C PHE A 848 4.57 2.00 -33.10
N GLY A 849 3.93 1.68 -31.97
CA GLY A 849 2.59 1.11 -31.92
C GLY A 849 1.48 2.18 -31.98
N SER A 850 0.25 1.76 -32.26
CA SER A 850 -0.94 2.63 -32.29
C SER A 850 -1.40 3.13 -30.92
N GLY A 851 -0.92 2.50 -29.83
CA GLY A 851 -1.23 2.89 -28.46
C GLY A 851 -2.70 2.70 -28.06
N ALA A 852 -3.04 3.13 -26.84
CA ALA A 852 -4.41 3.09 -26.30
C ALA A 852 -5.30 4.17 -26.95
N ALA A 853 -6.63 4.08 -26.84
CA ALA A 853 -7.50 5.15 -27.32
C ALA A 853 -7.44 6.35 -26.36
N GLU A 854 -7.60 7.59 -26.86
CA GLU A 854 -7.62 8.78 -25.99
C GLU A 854 -8.85 8.84 -25.07
N ASN A 855 -9.89 8.08 -25.41
CA ASN A 855 -11.12 7.99 -24.65
C ASN A 855 -11.56 6.53 -24.59
N ASP A 856 -11.82 6.02 -23.39
CA ASP A 856 -12.23 4.63 -23.16
C ASP A 856 -13.51 4.26 -23.92
N LEU A 857 -14.42 5.21 -24.12
CA LEU A 857 -15.64 5.00 -24.92
C LEU A 857 -15.30 4.74 -26.40
N LEU A 858 -14.20 5.31 -26.89
CA LEU A 858 -13.67 5.11 -28.25
C LEU A 858 -12.80 3.85 -28.35
N GLN A 859 -12.34 3.29 -27.22
CA GLN A 859 -11.53 2.08 -27.20
C GLN A 859 -12.30 0.85 -27.71
N THR A 860 -13.63 0.82 -27.52
CA THR A 860 -14.51 -0.33 -27.87
C THR A 860 -14.43 -0.83 -29.31
N GLY A 861 -13.92 -0.01 -30.24
CA GLY A 861 -13.68 -0.39 -31.64
C GLY A 861 -12.21 -0.33 -32.08
N LYS A 862 -11.28 0.09 -31.21
CA LYS A 862 -9.87 0.29 -31.58
C LYS A 862 -9.14 -1.06 -31.68
N GLU A 863 -8.34 -1.20 -32.73
CA GLU A 863 -7.51 -2.37 -32.99
C GLU A 863 -6.01 -1.98 -32.94
N ALA A 864 -5.13 -2.98 -32.83
CA ALA A 864 -3.69 -2.75 -32.75
C ALA A 864 -3.04 -2.63 -34.14
N TYR A 865 -2.34 -1.51 -34.37
CA TYR A 865 -1.56 -1.24 -35.57
C TYR A 865 -0.10 -0.94 -35.23
N LEU A 866 0.77 -1.21 -36.19
CA LEU A 866 2.17 -0.80 -36.17
C LEU A 866 2.40 0.30 -37.19
N PHE A 867 3.08 1.36 -36.78
CA PHE A 867 3.42 2.51 -37.61
C PHE A 867 4.91 2.54 -37.92
N ALA A 868 5.27 3.03 -39.11
CA ALA A 868 6.65 3.32 -39.49
C ALA A 868 6.78 4.58 -40.34
N VAL A 869 7.68 5.46 -39.92
CA VAL A 869 8.03 6.71 -40.60
C VAL A 869 9.54 6.79 -40.82
N ASN A 870 9.97 7.52 -41.86
CA ASN A 870 11.37 7.87 -42.01
C ASN A 870 11.81 8.76 -40.85
N SER A 871 12.91 8.40 -40.19
CA SER A 871 13.34 9.02 -38.94
C SER A 871 13.71 10.50 -39.09
N TYR A 872 14.06 10.97 -40.30
CA TYR A 872 14.47 12.35 -40.52
C TYR A 872 13.36 13.26 -41.07
N ASP A 873 12.46 12.75 -41.92
CA ASP A 873 11.50 13.58 -42.67
C ASP A 873 10.04 13.14 -42.59
N LYS A 874 9.72 12.15 -41.75
CA LYS A 874 8.37 11.58 -41.57
C LYS A 874 7.79 10.90 -42.83
N SER A 875 8.54 10.69 -43.90
CA SER A 875 8.01 10.03 -45.10
C SER A 875 7.61 8.56 -44.85
N LYS A 876 6.61 8.08 -45.60
CA LYS A 876 6.06 6.72 -45.49
C LYS A 876 7.09 5.65 -45.85
N VAL A 877 7.23 4.65 -44.99
CA VAL A 877 8.21 3.55 -45.16
C VAL A 877 7.60 2.39 -45.95
N TRP A 878 6.36 2.00 -45.67
CA TRP A 878 5.75 0.77 -46.19
C TRP A 878 4.74 1.01 -47.29
N LYS A 879 4.31 -0.10 -47.91
CA LYS A 879 3.19 -0.16 -48.86
C LYS A 879 2.13 -1.15 -48.40
N ASP A 880 0.89 -0.90 -48.80
CA ASP A 880 -0.22 -1.84 -48.63
C ASP A 880 -0.27 -2.89 -49.77
N GLU A 881 -1.29 -3.76 -49.72
CA GLU A 881 -1.54 -4.78 -50.75
C GLU A 881 -1.72 -4.19 -52.16
N ASN A 882 -2.19 -2.95 -52.28
CA ASN A 882 -2.39 -2.25 -53.55
C ASN A 882 -1.15 -1.49 -54.05
N ASP A 883 -0.01 -1.63 -53.36
CA ASP A 883 1.24 -0.89 -53.61
C ASP A 883 1.17 0.61 -53.29
N ASP A 884 0.16 1.04 -52.53
CA ASP A 884 0.02 2.43 -52.07
C ASP A 884 0.88 2.67 -50.82
N PRO A 885 1.64 3.79 -50.74
CA PRO A 885 2.41 4.12 -49.54
C PRO A 885 1.52 4.33 -48.32
N VAL A 886 1.85 3.66 -47.22
CA VAL A 886 1.11 3.72 -45.95
C VAL A 886 2.04 3.97 -44.76
N TYR A 887 1.48 4.56 -43.70
CA TYR A 887 2.17 4.70 -42.42
C TYR A 887 2.04 3.45 -41.55
N LYS A 888 1.00 2.63 -41.78
CA LYS A 888 0.58 1.59 -40.84
C LYS A 888 0.35 0.23 -41.47
N ILE A 889 0.49 -0.79 -40.64
CA ILE A 889 0.05 -2.16 -40.91
C ILE A 889 -0.79 -2.66 -39.72
N LYS A 890 -1.77 -3.51 -40.01
CA LYS A 890 -2.61 -4.13 -38.99
C LYS A 890 -1.93 -5.38 -38.43
N LEU A 891 -1.95 -5.57 -37.11
CA LEU A 891 -1.28 -6.72 -36.47
C LEU A 891 -2.07 -8.02 -36.62
N SER A 892 -3.35 -7.98 -36.28
CA SER A 892 -4.23 -9.15 -36.35
C SER A 892 -5.04 -9.17 -37.65
N SER A 893 -5.10 -10.32 -38.32
CA SER A 893 -6.04 -10.53 -39.43
C SER A 893 -7.49 -10.65 -38.95
N SER A 894 -7.69 -11.06 -37.70
CA SER A 894 -8.99 -11.16 -37.03
C SER A 894 -9.31 -9.86 -36.30
N GLU A 895 -10.59 -9.51 -36.20
CA GLU A 895 -11.02 -8.31 -35.46
C GLU A 895 -10.79 -8.51 -33.96
N LEU A 896 -9.86 -7.75 -33.39
CA LEU A 896 -9.55 -7.72 -31.94
C LEU A 896 -9.80 -6.31 -31.44
N LYS A 897 -10.87 -6.16 -30.63
CA LYS A 897 -11.34 -4.86 -30.15
C LYS A 897 -10.68 -4.50 -28.84
N ASN A 898 -10.62 -3.21 -28.54
CA ASN A 898 -9.92 -2.71 -27.35
C ASN A 898 -8.44 -3.13 -27.30
N ASP A 899 -7.81 -3.37 -28.45
CA ASP A 899 -6.47 -3.91 -28.48
C ASP A 899 -5.40 -2.80 -28.49
N VAL A 900 -4.29 -3.05 -27.81
CA VAL A 900 -3.15 -2.13 -27.72
C VAL A 900 -1.86 -2.92 -27.97
N PRO A 901 -1.01 -2.48 -28.90
CA PRO A 901 0.28 -3.10 -29.11
C PRO A 901 1.28 -2.69 -28.02
N SER A 902 2.09 -3.63 -27.56
CA SER A 902 3.33 -3.36 -26.82
C SER A 902 4.35 -2.59 -27.68
N SER A 903 5.42 -2.10 -27.05
CA SER A 903 6.53 -1.47 -27.75
C SER A 903 7.20 -2.45 -28.74
N PRO A 904 7.43 -2.05 -30.01
CA PRO A 904 8.01 -2.94 -31.01
C PRO A 904 9.48 -3.27 -30.72
N HIS A 905 9.86 -4.54 -30.86
CA HIS A 905 11.24 -5.01 -30.74
C HIS A 905 11.80 -5.40 -32.11
N LEU A 906 12.89 -4.75 -32.53
CA LEU A 906 13.50 -4.96 -33.85
C LEU A 906 14.78 -5.79 -33.72
N VAL A 907 14.96 -6.77 -34.62
CA VAL A 907 16.15 -7.63 -34.65
C VAL A 907 16.87 -7.61 -36.00
N ASP A 908 18.20 -7.68 -35.96
CA ASP A 908 19.11 -7.87 -37.10
C ASP A 908 19.58 -9.32 -37.07
N ILE A 909 19.25 -10.10 -38.10
CA ILE A 909 19.53 -11.54 -38.08
C ILE A 909 20.89 -11.84 -38.69
N TYR A 910 21.29 -11.05 -39.69
CA TYR A 910 22.43 -11.34 -40.54
C TYR A 910 23.72 -10.61 -40.14
N ASP A 911 23.69 -9.78 -39.09
CA ASP A 911 24.84 -9.01 -38.61
C ASP A 911 25.36 -8.01 -39.65
N ASP A 912 24.48 -7.54 -40.53
CA ASP A 912 24.78 -6.51 -41.52
C ASP A 912 24.25 -5.13 -41.10
N SER A 913 23.66 -5.06 -39.90
CA SER A 913 23.00 -3.89 -39.33
C SER A 913 21.91 -3.33 -40.23
N LEU A 914 21.23 -4.24 -40.90
CA LEU A 914 19.89 -4.06 -41.40
C LEU A 914 18.97 -4.89 -40.51
N TYR A 915 17.96 -4.23 -39.97
CA TYR A 915 16.96 -4.93 -39.18
C TYR A 915 15.97 -5.60 -40.12
N ASP A 916 15.66 -6.87 -39.83
CA ASP A 916 14.91 -7.75 -40.72
C ASP A 916 13.50 -8.04 -40.21
N ARG A 917 13.31 -8.03 -38.88
CA ARG A 917 12.06 -8.43 -38.23
C ARG A 917 11.66 -7.52 -37.09
N ILE A 918 10.36 -7.46 -36.86
CA ILE A 918 9.72 -6.78 -35.73
C ILE A 918 8.93 -7.82 -34.95
N TYR A 919 9.08 -7.83 -33.62
CA TYR A 919 8.24 -8.58 -32.69
C TYR A 919 7.42 -7.60 -31.87
N VAL A 920 6.13 -7.91 -31.70
CA VAL A 920 5.20 -7.04 -30.97
C VAL A 920 4.10 -7.89 -30.34
N GLY A 921 3.92 -7.75 -29.03
CA GLY A 921 2.81 -8.33 -28.28
C GLY A 921 1.59 -7.42 -28.23
N ASN A 922 0.45 -7.96 -27.77
CA ASN A 922 -0.80 -7.20 -27.62
C ASN A 922 -1.55 -7.51 -26.30
N LEU A 923 -2.68 -6.85 -26.05
CA LEU A 923 -3.45 -7.03 -24.81
C LEU A 923 -4.13 -8.40 -24.68
N TYR A 924 -4.30 -9.12 -25.78
CA TYR A 924 -4.81 -10.49 -25.77
C TYR A 924 -3.73 -11.52 -25.40
N GLY A 925 -2.47 -11.11 -25.30
CA GLY A 925 -1.35 -12.01 -24.98
C GLY A 925 -0.71 -12.69 -26.19
N ASN A 926 -1.11 -12.28 -27.40
CA ASN A 926 -0.51 -12.79 -28.62
C ASN A 926 0.84 -12.11 -28.86
N LEU A 927 1.78 -12.83 -29.48
CA LEU A 927 3.02 -12.25 -30.01
C LEU A 927 2.99 -12.35 -31.54
N TYR A 928 3.15 -11.22 -32.21
CA TYR A 928 3.21 -11.11 -33.66
C TYR A 928 4.65 -10.90 -34.12
N ARG A 929 4.95 -11.43 -35.31
CA ARG A 929 6.22 -11.27 -36.01
C ARG A 929 5.95 -10.64 -37.38
N ALA A 930 6.58 -9.51 -37.68
CA ALA A 930 6.54 -8.88 -38.99
C ALA A 930 7.88 -9.04 -39.73
N LYS A 931 7.82 -9.40 -41.02
CA LYS A 931 8.96 -9.51 -41.94
C LYS A 931 8.74 -8.63 -43.18
N ASN A 932 9.75 -8.49 -44.05
CA ASN A 932 9.72 -7.58 -45.21
C ASN A 932 9.46 -6.13 -44.81
N ILE A 933 10.20 -5.66 -43.80
CA ILE A 933 9.98 -4.37 -43.14
C ILE A 933 10.71 -3.20 -43.82
N GLY A 934 11.40 -3.43 -44.94
CA GLY A 934 12.17 -2.40 -45.66
C GLY A 934 11.32 -1.30 -46.32
N PHE A 935 11.99 -0.24 -46.74
CA PHE A 935 11.36 0.87 -47.47
C PHE A 935 10.78 0.38 -48.80
N GLY A 936 9.52 0.75 -49.05
CA GLY A 936 8.75 0.36 -50.23
C GLY A 936 8.39 -1.12 -50.29
N GLN A 937 8.61 -1.88 -49.20
CA GLN A 937 8.16 -3.27 -49.06
C GLN A 937 6.75 -3.34 -48.46
N LYS A 938 6.13 -4.53 -48.57
CA LYS A 938 4.86 -4.88 -47.95
C LYS A 938 5.16 -5.77 -46.75
N PRO A 939 5.03 -5.27 -45.51
CA PRO A 939 5.29 -6.10 -44.35
C PRO A 939 4.32 -7.28 -44.27
N GLU A 940 4.85 -8.47 -44.04
CA GLU A 940 4.05 -9.67 -43.80
C GLU A 940 3.99 -9.92 -42.29
N VAL A 941 2.80 -9.81 -41.70
CA VAL A 941 2.57 -10.04 -40.27
C VAL A 941 2.08 -11.47 -40.04
N GLU A 942 2.74 -12.17 -39.12
CA GLU A 942 2.45 -13.55 -38.75
C GLU A 942 2.20 -13.63 -37.24
N LEU A 943 1.19 -14.40 -36.84
CA LEU A 943 0.98 -14.76 -35.43
C LEU A 943 2.07 -15.76 -35.04
N PHE A 944 2.96 -15.39 -34.12
CA PHE A 944 4.08 -16.22 -33.69
C PHE A 944 3.73 -17.04 -32.44
N PHE A 945 3.08 -16.40 -31.47
CA PHE A 945 2.50 -17.05 -30.28
C PHE A 945 1.02 -16.69 -30.18
N ASN A 946 0.18 -17.72 -30.01
CA ASN A 946 -1.25 -17.59 -29.80
C ASN A 946 -1.54 -17.91 -28.32
N SER A 947 -2.04 -16.92 -27.58
CA SER A 947 -2.42 -17.10 -26.17
C SER A 947 -3.67 -17.96 -26.00
N GLU A 948 -4.46 -18.13 -27.07
CA GLU A 948 -5.81 -18.73 -27.10
C GLU A 948 -6.86 -17.96 -26.28
N ASN A 949 -6.50 -16.78 -25.76
CA ASN A 949 -7.39 -15.94 -24.98
C ASN A 949 -8.35 -15.17 -25.89
N THR A 950 -9.59 -15.01 -25.41
CA THR A 950 -10.61 -14.16 -26.04
C THR A 950 -10.82 -12.85 -25.30
N ASP A 951 -10.06 -12.63 -24.22
CA ASP A 951 -10.11 -11.49 -23.31
C ASP A 951 -8.69 -11.05 -22.92
N HIS A 952 -8.58 -10.01 -22.10
CA HIS A 952 -7.32 -9.38 -21.71
C HIS A 952 -6.69 -9.99 -20.43
N ARG A 953 -6.84 -11.29 -20.21
CA ARG A 953 -6.31 -11.96 -19.00
C ARG A 953 -4.79 -12.05 -18.96
N ASN A 954 -4.13 -12.21 -20.11
CA ASN A 954 -2.66 -12.31 -20.20
C ASN A 954 -2.05 -11.27 -21.14
N PRO A 955 -2.22 -9.97 -20.89
CA PRO A 955 -1.76 -8.94 -21.81
C PRO A 955 -0.23 -8.90 -21.89
N VAL A 956 0.32 -8.64 -23.06
CA VAL A 956 1.75 -8.35 -23.23
C VAL A 956 1.89 -6.84 -23.41
N THR A 957 2.43 -6.18 -22.39
CA THR A 957 2.61 -4.71 -22.36
C THR A 957 4.07 -4.29 -22.46
N ALA A 958 4.97 -5.03 -21.80
CA ALA A 958 6.41 -4.80 -21.84
C ALA A 958 7.00 -5.02 -23.24
N LYS A 959 8.08 -4.28 -23.55
CA LYS A 959 8.88 -4.52 -24.77
C LYS A 959 9.56 -5.89 -24.68
N ALA A 960 9.50 -6.68 -25.75
CA ALA A 960 10.23 -7.95 -25.82
C ALA A 960 11.74 -7.74 -25.95
N CYS A 961 12.53 -8.77 -25.61
CA CYS A 961 13.99 -8.79 -25.81
C CYS A 961 14.41 -10.03 -26.60
N SER A 962 15.62 -10.03 -27.16
CA SER A 962 16.14 -11.14 -27.98
C SER A 962 17.58 -11.54 -27.66
N GLY A 963 17.85 -12.84 -27.63
CA GLY A 963 19.19 -13.44 -27.62
C GLY A 963 19.52 -14.09 -28.97
N TYR A 964 20.81 -14.14 -29.33
CA TYR A 964 21.29 -14.74 -30.59
C TYR A 964 22.18 -15.94 -30.31
N ASP A 965 21.84 -17.10 -30.89
CA ASP A 965 22.69 -18.28 -30.88
C ASP A 965 23.79 -18.20 -31.98
N ALA A 966 24.79 -19.07 -31.92
CA ALA A 966 25.91 -19.19 -32.84
C ALA A 966 25.48 -19.40 -34.32
N GLY A 967 24.26 -19.88 -34.56
CA GLY A 967 23.68 -20.21 -35.87
C GLY A 967 22.88 -19.10 -36.58
N ASN A 968 22.77 -17.89 -36.01
CA ASN A 968 21.80 -16.84 -36.39
C ASN A 968 20.33 -17.14 -36.00
N ASP A 969 20.10 -18.18 -35.21
CA ASP A 969 18.81 -18.44 -34.59
C ASP A 969 18.59 -17.49 -33.41
N ILE A 970 17.31 -17.19 -33.13
CA ILE A 970 16.94 -16.12 -32.18
C ILE A 970 16.07 -16.70 -31.08
N TRP A 971 16.37 -16.35 -29.84
CA TRP A 971 15.49 -16.54 -28.70
C TRP A 971 14.78 -15.24 -28.36
N LEU A 972 13.47 -15.31 -28.15
CA LEU A 972 12.62 -14.16 -27.81
C LEU A 972 12.11 -14.32 -26.39
N PHE A 973 12.26 -13.26 -25.60
CA PHE A 973 11.84 -13.22 -24.20
C PHE A 973 10.83 -12.11 -23.96
N PHE A 974 9.71 -12.45 -23.33
CA PHE A 974 8.65 -11.49 -22.99
C PHE A 974 7.81 -11.99 -21.82
N GLY A 975 7.24 -11.05 -21.08
CA GLY A 975 6.34 -11.31 -19.96
C GLY A 975 4.89 -10.93 -20.25
N THR A 976 3.95 -11.55 -19.54
CA THR A 976 2.55 -11.10 -19.50
C THR A 976 2.26 -10.35 -18.21
N GLY A 977 1.43 -9.33 -18.34
CA GLY A 977 1.08 -8.44 -17.25
C GLY A 977 0.61 -7.08 -17.75
N ARG A 978 -0.22 -6.45 -16.92
CA ARG A 978 -0.52 -5.02 -17.00
C ARG A 978 -0.76 -4.48 -15.59
N TYR A 979 -0.50 -3.19 -15.43
CA TYR A 979 -0.78 -2.43 -14.21
C TYR A 979 -1.12 -1.00 -14.61
N GLN A 980 -2.29 -0.85 -15.23
CA GLN A 980 -2.77 0.41 -15.83
C GLN A 980 -4.16 0.79 -15.33
N ASP A 981 -5.01 -0.20 -15.05
CA ASP A 981 -6.37 -0.03 -14.59
C ASP A 981 -6.50 -0.44 -13.12
N GLN A 982 -7.45 0.14 -12.37
CA GLN A 982 -7.69 -0.24 -10.97
C GLN A 982 -7.95 -1.74 -10.76
N ILE A 983 -8.56 -2.39 -11.77
CA ILE A 983 -8.78 -3.83 -11.72
C ILE A 983 -7.48 -4.65 -11.69
N ASP A 984 -6.39 -4.09 -12.19
CA ASP A 984 -5.11 -4.76 -12.20
C ASP A 984 -4.56 -4.92 -10.77
N LYS A 985 -4.95 -4.09 -9.80
CA LYS A 985 -4.53 -4.25 -8.40
C LYS A 985 -5.03 -5.56 -7.77
N ILE A 986 -6.20 -6.04 -8.16
CA ILE A 986 -6.86 -7.17 -7.47
C ILE A 986 -7.01 -8.43 -8.34
N THR A 987 -6.67 -8.37 -9.63
CA THR A 987 -6.86 -9.56 -10.48
C THR A 987 -5.89 -10.68 -10.12
N THR A 988 -6.44 -11.88 -10.02
CA THR A 988 -5.73 -13.13 -9.78
C THR A 988 -5.50 -13.92 -11.08
N ASP A 989 -5.65 -13.28 -12.24
CA ASP A 989 -5.40 -13.94 -13.53
C ASP A 989 -3.93 -14.36 -13.63
N GLN A 990 -3.71 -15.67 -13.78
CA GLN A 990 -2.38 -16.29 -13.84
C GLN A 990 -1.54 -15.69 -14.98
N GLN A 991 -0.39 -15.10 -14.67
CA GLN A 991 0.56 -14.59 -15.68
C GLN A 991 1.76 -15.53 -15.89
N TYR A 992 2.53 -15.22 -16.93
CA TYR A 992 3.63 -16.04 -17.41
C TYR A 992 4.79 -15.20 -17.93
N PHE A 993 5.99 -15.77 -17.91
CA PHE A 993 7.16 -15.27 -18.63
C PHE A 993 7.61 -16.32 -19.65
N PHE A 994 7.99 -15.92 -20.86
CA PHE A 994 8.21 -16.82 -21.99
C PHE A 994 9.63 -16.72 -22.55
N GLY A 995 10.17 -17.87 -22.97
CA GLY A 995 11.36 -17.98 -23.82
C GLY A 995 11.05 -18.79 -25.07
N LEU A 996 10.92 -18.14 -26.22
CA LEU A 996 10.53 -18.75 -27.49
C LEU A 996 11.70 -18.82 -28.48
N PHE A 997 11.86 -19.95 -29.13
CA PHE A 997 12.89 -20.16 -30.14
C PHE A 997 12.34 -19.87 -31.54
N ASP A 998 13.00 -18.99 -32.30
CA ASP A 998 12.68 -18.70 -33.69
C ASP A 998 13.74 -19.33 -34.62
N GLU A 999 13.35 -20.45 -35.25
CA GLU A 999 14.14 -21.20 -36.26
C GLU A 999 14.29 -20.45 -37.61
N GLY A 1000 13.88 -19.19 -37.68
CA GLY A 1000 13.96 -18.37 -38.89
C GLY A 1000 12.85 -18.65 -39.91
N ALA A 1001 12.26 -19.84 -39.94
CA ALA A 1001 11.20 -20.19 -40.89
C ALA A 1001 9.80 -19.70 -40.44
N SER A 1002 8.91 -19.47 -41.41
CA SER A 1002 7.47 -19.34 -41.11
C SER A 1002 6.94 -20.67 -40.61
N ARG A 1003 6.41 -20.68 -39.38
CA ARG A 1003 5.73 -21.86 -38.82
C ARG A 1003 4.35 -21.99 -39.47
N SER A 1004 3.94 -23.23 -39.77
CA SER A 1004 2.58 -23.49 -40.25
C SER A 1004 1.53 -23.31 -39.17
N THR A 1005 1.93 -23.45 -37.90
CA THR A 1005 1.09 -23.23 -36.72
C THR A 1005 1.85 -22.36 -35.71
N PRO A 1006 1.19 -21.34 -35.14
CA PRO A 1006 1.79 -20.53 -34.06
C PRO A 1006 2.07 -21.41 -32.85
N TYR A 1007 3.00 -20.98 -31.99
CA TYR A 1007 3.19 -21.59 -30.67
C TYR A 1007 1.93 -21.39 -29.83
N THR A 1008 1.53 -22.42 -29.09
CA THR A 1008 0.56 -22.32 -27.99
C THR A 1008 1.21 -22.77 -26.69
N LYS A 1009 0.54 -22.57 -25.55
CA LYS A 1009 1.05 -22.98 -24.24
C LYS A 1009 1.40 -24.48 -24.18
N SER A 1010 0.68 -25.33 -24.92
CA SER A 1010 0.93 -26.79 -24.96
C SER A 1010 2.21 -27.20 -25.69
N ASP A 1011 2.77 -26.30 -26.52
CA ASP A 1011 4.03 -26.55 -27.23
C ASP A 1011 5.26 -26.24 -26.36
N LEU A 1012 5.06 -25.62 -25.19
CA LEU A 1012 6.11 -25.10 -24.32
C LEU A 1012 6.33 -26.00 -23.10
N VAL A 1013 7.55 -25.99 -22.58
CA VAL A 1013 7.86 -26.59 -21.27
C VAL A 1013 7.40 -25.62 -20.18
N GLU A 1014 6.41 -26.01 -19.38
CA GLU A 1014 5.94 -25.23 -18.23
C GLU A 1014 6.78 -25.52 -16.99
N MET A 1015 7.23 -24.46 -16.32
CA MET A 1015 7.89 -24.52 -15.01
C MET A 1015 7.15 -23.61 -14.02
N GLN A 1016 7.07 -24.03 -12.76
CA GLN A 1016 6.43 -23.24 -11.70
C GLN A 1016 7.47 -22.39 -10.99
N THR A 1017 7.11 -21.16 -10.64
CA THR A 1017 7.89 -20.32 -9.72
C THR A 1017 7.25 -20.31 -8.34
N GLU A 1018 8.08 -20.39 -7.31
CA GLU A 1018 7.66 -20.37 -5.90
C GLU A 1018 8.37 -19.24 -5.15
N ILE A 1019 7.70 -18.68 -4.14
CA ILE A 1019 8.27 -17.75 -3.15
C ILE A 1019 8.64 -18.59 -1.94
N VAL A 1020 9.90 -18.51 -1.51
CA VAL A 1020 10.40 -19.26 -0.37
C VAL A 1020 11.13 -18.30 0.58
N GLU A 1021 10.76 -18.34 1.85
CA GLU A 1021 11.53 -17.70 2.92
C GLU A 1021 12.58 -18.67 3.42
N ALA A 1022 13.86 -18.35 3.25
CA ALA A 1022 14.94 -19.31 3.49
C ALA A 1022 16.23 -18.63 3.98
N TYR A 1023 17.12 -19.43 4.56
CA TYR A 1023 18.45 -19.00 4.98
C TYR A 1023 19.45 -19.11 3.82
N ALA A 1024 20.29 -18.07 3.66
CA ALA A 1024 21.50 -18.16 2.85
C ALA A 1024 22.53 -19.08 3.53
N LEU A 1025 23.38 -19.74 2.74
CA LEU A 1025 24.31 -20.75 3.24
C LEU A 1025 25.77 -20.36 3.02
N ASP A 1026 26.64 -20.75 3.96
CA ASP A 1026 28.09 -20.72 3.78
C ASP A 1026 28.59 -21.94 2.97
N ASP A 1027 29.88 -21.93 2.59
CA ASP A 1027 30.54 -23.05 1.90
C ASP A 1027 30.46 -24.41 2.66
N ASN A 1028 30.12 -24.40 3.95
CA ASN A 1028 29.96 -25.58 4.78
C ASN A 1028 28.50 -26.02 4.92
N GLY A 1029 27.53 -25.29 4.34
CA GLY A 1029 26.10 -25.55 4.40
C GLY A 1029 25.42 -25.07 5.68
N ASN A 1030 26.02 -24.13 6.43
CA ASN A 1030 25.41 -23.50 7.60
C ASN A 1030 24.71 -22.20 7.20
N PRO A 1031 23.59 -21.84 7.86
CA PRO A 1031 22.98 -20.51 7.75
C PRO A 1031 23.99 -19.39 8.01
N VAL A 1032 23.84 -18.28 7.31
CA VAL A 1032 24.67 -17.07 7.46
C VAL A 1032 23.83 -15.93 8.03
N ASP A 1033 24.42 -15.27 9.02
CA ASP A 1033 24.00 -13.99 9.58
C ASP A 1033 24.55 -12.86 8.69
N LEU A 1034 23.67 -12.21 7.92
CA LEU A 1034 24.02 -11.20 6.92
C LEU A 1034 24.16 -9.81 7.57
N ASP A 1035 23.34 -9.50 8.56
CA ASP A 1035 23.33 -8.19 9.24
C ASP A 1035 24.31 -8.10 10.42
N LYS A 1036 24.86 -9.25 10.85
CA LYS A 1036 25.83 -9.43 11.94
C LYS A 1036 25.25 -9.08 13.31
N ASP A 1037 23.93 -9.17 13.49
CA ASP A 1037 23.25 -8.93 14.75
C ASP A 1037 23.32 -10.13 15.73
N GLY A 1038 23.79 -11.28 15.23
CA GLY A 1038 23.93 -12.53 15.97
C GLY A 1038 22.78 -13.52 15.76
N ASN A 1039 21.88 -13.28 14.80
CA ASN A 1039 20.78 -14.17 14.40
C ASN A 1039 20.93 -14.61 12.92
N ASP A 1040 20.29 -15.72 12.53
CA ASP A 1040 20.30 -16.16 11.13
C ASP A 1040 19.15 -15.48 10.38
N ASP A 1041 19.44 -14.81 9.26
CA ASP A 1041 18.45 -14.02 8.50
C ASP A 1041 17.61 -14.89 7.57
N LEU A 1042 16.27 -14.80 7.71
CA LEU A 1042 15.34 -15.30 6.70
C LEU A 1042 15.11 -14.21 5.65
N LYS A 1043 15.35 -14.56 4.38
CA LYS A 1043 15.05 -13.70 3.23
C LYS A 1043 14.16 -14.42 2.23
N GLN A 1044 13.43 -13.62 1.45
CA GLN A 1044 12.57 -14.12 0.38
C GLN A 1044 13.36 -14.34 -0.91
N TYR A 1045 13.24 -15.56 -1.45
CA TYR A 1045 13.88 -15.98 -2.69
C TYR A 1045 12.86 -16.55 -3.68
N ARG A 1046 13.23 -16.49 -4.96
CA ARG A 1046 12.49 -17.18 -6.02
C ARG A 1046 13.16 -18.49 -6.39
N THR A 1047 12.35 -19.53 -6.50
CA THR A 1047 12.81 -20.87 -6.87
C THR A 1047 11.95 -21.43 -8.00
N ILE A 1048 12.52 -22.32 -8.82
CA ILE A 1048 11.81 -23.01 -9.90
C ILE A 1048 11.60 -24.48 -9.57
N SER A 1049 10.41 -24.99 -9.85
CA SER A 1049 10.04 -26.39 -9.73
C SER A 1049 9.29 -26.89 -10.98
N CYS A 1050 9.24 -28.21 -11.16
CA CYS A 1050 8.48 -28.86 -12.22
C CYS A 1050 8.08 -30.29 -11.80
N ASP A 1051 7.05 -30.85 -12.44
CA ASP A 1051 6.49 -32.15 -12.08
C ASP A 1051 7.44 -33.33 -12.37
N LEU A 1052 8.29 -33.21 -13.40
CA LEU A 1052 9.10 -34.31 -13.92
C LEU A 1052 10.55 -33.86 -14.23
N PRO A 1053 11.35 -33.52 -13.22
CA PRO A 1053 12.76 -33.20 -13.43
C PRO A 1053 13.56 -34.43 -13.87
N ASP A 1054 14.65 -34.21 -14.62
CA ASP A 1054 15.62 -35.25 -14.93
C ASP A 1054 16.42 -35.70 -13.69
N LYS A 1055 17.38 -36.63 -13.85
CA LYS A 1055 18.15 -37.18 -12.72
C LYS A 1055 19.06 -36.14 -12.06
N GLU A 1056 19.36 -35.08 -12.78
CA GLU A 1056 20.18 -33.95 -12.37
C GLU A 1056 19.32 -32.78 -11.84
N GLY A 1057 17.99 -32.97 -11.77
CA GLY A 1057 17.04 -31.98 -11.27
C GLY A 1057 16.69 -30.90 -12.28
N ARG A 1058 16.87 -31.13 -13.59
CA ARG A 1058 16.57 -30.17 -14.66
C ARG A 1058 15.19 -30.37 -15.25
N CYS A 1059 14.48 -29.27 -15.50
CA CYS A 1059 13.10 -29.27 -15.99
C CYS A 1059 12.98 -29.29 -17.53
N ASN A 1060 13.98 -28.80 -18.24
CA ASN A 1060 14.06 -28.59 -19.68
C ASN A 1060 15.47 -28.98 -20.21
N PRO A 1061 15.88 -30.24 -20.06
CA PRO A 1061 17.22 -30.70 -20.45
C PRO A 1061 17.48 -30.68 -21.98
N ASP A 1062 16.43 -30.51 -22.78
CA ASP A 1062 16.47 -30.46 -24.25
C ASP A 1062 16.53 -29.02 -24.80
N ASN A 1063 16.53 -27.98 -23.95
CA ASN A 1063 16.52 -26.56 -24.31
C ASN A 1063 15.39 -26.20 -25.31
N LYS A 1064 14.17 -26.70 -25.02
CA LYS A 1064 12.98 -26.36 -25.81
C LYS A 1064 12.45 -24.98 -25.40
N SER A 1065 11.60 -24.38 -26.24
CA SER A 1065 10.84 -23.20 -25.85
C SER A 1065 10.05 -23.46 -24.57
N TRP A 1066 10.05 -22.48 -23.67
CA TRP A 1066 9.66 -22.65 -22.28
C TRP A 1066 8.79 -21.49 -21.80
N MET A 1067 8.08 -21.73 -20.70
CA MET A 1067 7.35 -20.70 -19.97
C MET A 1067 7.47 -20.89 -18.46
N LEU A 1068 7.64 -19.79 -17.75
CA LEU A 1068 7.56 -19.71 -16.29
C LEU A 1068 6.16 -19.27 -15.92
N LYS A 1069 5.49 -20.07 -15.11
CA LYS A 1069 4.21 -19.72 -14.51
C LYS A 1069 4.49 -18.94 -13.22
N LEU A 1070 4.21 -17.64 -13.26
CA LEU A 1070 4.50 -16.70 -12.16
C LEU A 1070 3.64 -17.02 -10.93
N ALA A 1071 4.11 -16.67 -9.73
CA ALA A 1071 3.42 -17.07 -8.51
C ALA A 1071 2.08 -16.31 -8.34
N ILE A 1072 1.15 -16.93 -7.63
CA ILE A 1072 -0.06 -16.27 -7.12
C ILE A 1072 -0.01 -16.43 -5.60
N PRO A 1073 0.43 -15.41 -4.85
CA PRO A 1073 0.41 -15.46 -3.39
C PRO A 1073 -0.98 -15.76 -2.86
N SER A 1074 -1.06 -16.47 -1.74
CA SER A 1074 -2.34 -16.81 -1.12
C SER A 1074 -3.06 -15.54 -0.66
N GLY A 1075 -4.16 -15.21 -1.35
CA GLY A 1075 -4.98 -14.05 -1.00
C GLY A 1075 -4.53 -12.72 -1.57
N GLY A 1076 -3.50 -12.70 -2.43
CA GLY A 1076 -3.01 -11.52 -3.13
C GLY A 1076 -3.28 -11.54 -4.64
N ALA A 1077 -2.89 -10.46 -5.31
CA ALA A 1077 -2.97 -10.36 -6.76
C ALA A 1077 -1.95 -11.29 -7.45
N SER A 1078 -2.19 -11.60 -8.74
CA SER A 1078 -1.23 -12.38 -9.50
C SER A 1078 0.06 -11.62 -9.77
N GLU A 1079 1.20 -12.31 -9.62
CA GLU A 1079 2.51 -11.80 -10.05
C GLU A 1079 2.54 -11.58 -11.57
N ARG A 1080 3.16 -10.49 -12.02
CA ARG A 1080 3.17 -10.08 -13.43
C ARG A 1080 4.54 -9.59 -13.86
N SER A 1081 4.83 -9.68 -15.15
CA SER A 1081 6.04 -9.07 -15.74
C SER A 1081 5.64 -7.92 -16.67
N ILE A 1082 5.99 -6.71 -16.26
CA ILE A 1082 5.59 -5.44 -16.91
C ILE A 1082 6.80 -4.58 -17.35
N SER A 1083 8.01 -5.08 -17.12
CA SER A 1083 9.28 -4.42 -17.49
C SER A 1083 9.97 -5.16 -18.62
N GLN A 1084 10.77 -4.44 -19.40
CA GLN A 1084 11.56 -5.03 -20.48
C GLN A 1084 12.65 -5.95 -19.90
N PRO A 1085 12.74 -7.22 -20.33
CA PRO A 1085 13.80 -8.11 -19.91
C PRO A 1085 15.16 -7.75 -20.55
N LEU A 1086 16.24 -8.08 -19.85
CA LEU A 1086 17.62 -7.84 -20.26
C LEU A 1086 18.35 -9.18 -20.43
N VAL A 1087 19.00 -9.39 -21.59
CA VAL A 1087 19.71 -10.64 -21.88
C VAL A 1087 21.21 -10.38 -22.02
N VAL A 1088 21.99 -10.83 -21.04
CA VAL A 1088 23.46 -10.61 -21.00
C VAL A 1088 24.14 -11.87 -20.46
N GLY A 1089 25.27 -12.25 -21.07
CA GLY A 1089 26.11 -13.37 -20.59
C GLY A 1089 25.49 -14.77 -20.69
N GLY A 1090 24.28 -14.95 -21.21
CA GLY A 1090 23.57 -16.24 -21.15
C GLY A 1090 22.51 -16.29 -20.07
N VAL A 1091 22.29 -15.15 -19.40
CA VAL A 1091 21.27 -14.97 -18.38
C VAL A 1091 20.22 -14.01 -18.91
N VAL A 1092 18.96 -14.32 -18.62
CA VAL A 1092 17.82 -13.43 -18.82
C VAL A 1092 17.47 -12.85 -17.46
N PHE A 1093 17.72 -11.55 -17.31
CA PHE A 1093 17.30 -10.76 -16.17
C PHE A 1093 15.93 -10.15 -16.48
N PHE A 1094 14.98 -10.31 -15.57
CA PHE A 1094 13.68 -9.66 -15.68
C PHE A 1094 13.10 -9.40 -14.31
N THR A 1095 12.32 -8.34 -14.19
CA THR A 1095 11.58 -8.04 -12.96
C THR A 1095 10.14 -8.47 -13.08
N THR A 1096 9.59 -8.83 -11.93
CA THR A 1096 8.16 -9.08 -11.75
C THR A 1096 7.63 -8.20 -10.64
N PHE A 1097 6.32 -7.98 -10.68
CA PHE A 1097 5.59 -7.18 -9.73
C PHE A 1097 4.39 -7.97 -9.24
N ILE A 1098 4.23 -8.06 -7.92
CA ILE A 1098 3.04 -8.57 -7.25
C ILE A 1098 2.32 -7.36 -6.68
N PRO A 1099 1.22 -6.89 -7.28
CA PRO A 1099 0.42 -5.86 -6.65
C PRO A 1099 -0.03 -6.28 -5.25
N ASP A 1100 -0.04 -5.35 -4.31
CA ASP A 1100 -0.64 -5.61 -3.02
C ASP A 1100 -2.14 -5.92 -3.17
N GLY A 1101 -2.61 -6.89 -2.40
CA GLY A 1101 -4.03 -7.16 -2.23
C GLY A 1101 -4.74 -6.06 -1.42
N ASP A 1102 -3.99 -5.28 -0.62
CA ASP A 1102 -4.51 -4.04 -0.03
C ASP A 1102 -4.61 -2.96 -1.10
N VAL A 1103 -5.86 -2.63 -1.43
CA VAL A 1103 -6.18 -1.56 -2.39
C VAL A 1103 -5.72 -0.17 -1.94
N CYS A 1104 -5.36 -0.03 -0.67
CA CYS A 1104 -5.00 1.23 -0.07
C CYS A 1104 -3.51 1.49 -0.02
N GLU A 1105 -2.70 0.47 -0.30
CA GLU A 1105 -1.29 0.66 -0.59
C GLU A 1105 -1.16 0.75 -2.12
N GLY A 1106 -0.47 1.79 -2.58
CA GLY A 1106 -0.11 1.99 -3.99
C GLY A 1106 0.86 0.94 -4.53
N ASN A 1107 1.29 0.02 -3.66
CA ASN A 1107 2.54 -0.68 -3.76
C ASN A 1107 2.31 -2.17 -4.00
N GLY A 1108 3.39 -2.92 -3.86
CA GLY A 1108 3.45 -4.34 -4.16
C GLY A 1108 4.88 -4.79 -4.18
N ASP A 1109 5.10 -6.10 -4.25
CA ASP A 1109 6.43 -6.66 -4.15
C ASP A 1109 7.10 -6.80 -5.51
N THR A 1110 8.33 -6.29 -5.62
CA THR A 1110 9.18 -6.48 -6.79
C THR A 1110 10.21 -7.59 -6.55
N TYR A 1111 10.33 -8.45 -7.55
CA TYR A 1111 11.36 -9.49 -7.58
C TYR A 1111 12.20 -9.35 -8.84
N LEU A 1112 13.49 -9.67 -8.73
CA LEU A 1112 14.40 -9.82 -9.86
C LEU A 1112 14.65 -11.29 -10.11
N PHE A 1113 14.42 -11.75 -11.32
CA PHE A 1113 14.78 -13.08 -11.79
C PHE A 1113 16.08 -13.05 -12.59
N ALA A 1114 16.83 -14.14 -12.52
CA ALA A 1114 17.97 -14.48 -13.36
C ALA A 1114 17.88 -15.95 -13.76
N VAL A 1115 17.53 -16.19 -15.03
CA VAL A 1115 17.34 -17.55 -15.56
C VAL A 1115 18.23 -17.81 -16.77
N ASP A 1116 18.54 -19.06 -17.03
CA ASP A 1116 19.27 -19.45 -18.25
C ASP A 1116 18.43 -19.16 -19.49
N TRP A 1117 19.05 -18.54 -20.49
CA TRP A 1117 18.35 -18.08 -21.68
C TRP A 1117 17.83 -19.20 -22.60
N GLU A 1118 18.45 -20.39 -22.60
CA GLU A 1118 18.03 -21.52 -23.44
C GLU A 1118 17.01 -22.39 -22.72
N SER A 1119 17.24 -22.71 -21.44
CA SER A 1119 16.39 -23.66 -20.69
C SER A 1119 15.27 -22.97 -19.90
N GLY A 1120 15.47 -21.72 -19.49
CA GLY A 1120 14.59 -20.98 -18.57
C GLY A 1120 14.75 -21.35 -17.10
N GLU A 1121 15.72 -22.21 -16.78
CA GLU A 1121 15.96 -22.73 -15.43
C GLU A 1121 17.03 -21.93 -14.67
N PHE A 1122 17.48 -22.48 -13.53
CA PHE A 1122 18.66 -21.99 -12.81
C PHE A 1122 19.90 -21.99 -13.72
N VAL A 1123 20.70 -20.93 -13.60
CA VAL A 1123 21.96 -20.78 -14.34
C VAL A 1123 22.98 -21.77 -13.79
N SER A 1124 23.79 -22.38 -14.65
CA SER A 1124 24.79 -23.38 -14.23
C SER A 1124 25.89 -22.81 -13.34
N ASN A 1125 26.17 -21.52 -13.52
CA ASN A 1125 27.11 -20.75 -12.72
C ASN A 1125 26.32 -19.87 -11.74
N GLU A 1126 26.94 -19.56 -10.62
CA GLU A 1126 26.46 -18.62 -9.62
C GLU A 1126 26.30 -17.24 -10.24
N VAL A 1127 25.12 -16.64 -10.13
CA VAL A 1127 24.84 -15.29 -10.65
C VAL A 1127 24.86 -14.25 -9.53
N PHE A 1128 24.22 -14.56 -8.41
CA PHE A 1128 24.10 -13.69 -7.24
C PHE A 1128 25.06 -14.17 -6.15
N ASP A 1129 25.55 -13.22 -5.35
CA ASP A 1129 26.16 -13.48 -4.05
C ASP A 1129 25.03 -13.33 -3.02
N ILE A 1130 24.48 -14.44 -2.55
CA ILE A 1130 23.32 -14.43 -1.64
C ILE A 1130 23.74 -14.47 -0.17
N ASN A 1131 24.99 -14.88 0.11
CA ASN A 1131 25.53 -14.97 1.47
C ASN A 1131 26.39 -13.76 1.88
N GLY A 1132 26.63 -12.82 0.96
CA GLY A 1132 27.30 -11.54 1.20
C GLY A 1132 28.80 -11.67 1.52
N ASP A 1133 29.47 -12.71 1.02
CA ASP A 1133 30.88 -12.99 1.31
C ASP A 1133 31.87 -12.49 0.23
N ASP A 1134 31.37 -11.75 -0.77
CA ASP A 1134 32.07 -11.23 -1.95
C ASP A 1134 32.67 -12.32 -2.85
N LYS A 1135 32.20 -13.57 -2.73
CA LYS A 1135 32.57 -14.68 -3.60
C LYS A 1135 31.33 -15.31 -4.20
N TYR A 1136 31.53 -15.95 -5.33
CA TYR A 1136 30.51 -16.70 -6.04
C TYR A 1136 30.88 -18.17 -5.94
N THR A 1137 30.24 -18.91 -5.03
CA THR A 1137 30.49 -20.34 -4.80
C THR A 1137 29.22 -21.17 -4.92
N GLU A 1138 29.33 -22.51 -4.94
CA GLU A 1138 28.16 -23.39 -5.04
C GLU A 1138 27.14 -23.18 -3.90
N ALA A 1139 27.55 -22.57 -2.78
CA ALA A 1139 26.63 -22.19 -1.70
C ALA A 1139 25.61 -21.13 -2.16
N ASP A 1140 25.98 -20.28 -3.12
CA ASP A 1140 25.13 -19.21 -3.63
C ASP A 1140 24.01 -19.68 -4.57
N LYS A 1141 24.02 -20.96 -4.94
CA LYS A 1141 22.98 -21.55 -5.79
C LYS A 1141 21.78 -22.03 -4.99
N THR A 1142 21.93 -22.26 -3.70
CA THR A 1142 20.91 -22.93 -2.89
C THR A 1142 20.65 -22.25 -1.57
N VAL A 1143 19.38 -22.22 -1.18
CA VAL A 1143 18.93 -21.72 0.12
C VAL A 1143 18.25 -22.83 0.90
N LYS A 1144 18.25 -22.69 2.22
CA LYS A 1144 17.64 -23.67 3.13
C LYS A 1144 16.33 -23.14 3.69
N ASP A 1145 15.24 -23.74 3.23
CA ASP A 1145 13.89 -23.51 3.73
C ASP A 1145 13.73 -24.13 5.14
N PRO A 1146 13.32 -23.37 6.17
CA PRO A 1146 13.02 -23.91 7.49
C PRO A 1146 11.88 -24.93 7.49
N GLY A 1147 10.93 -24.83 6.54
CA GLY A 1147 9.83 -25.77 6.33
C GLY A 1147 10.22 -27.07 5.61
N ASP A 1148 11.33 -27.06 4.87
CA ASP A 1148 11.87 -28.21 4.13
C ASP A 1148 13.41 -28.30 4.27
N PRO A 1149 13.95 -28.49 5.50
CA PRO A 1149 15.37 -28.34 5.77
C PRO A 1149 16.25 -29.44 5.15
N ASP A 1150 15.64 -30.54 4.70
CA ASP A 1150 16.32 -31.68 4.10
C ASP A 1150 16.48 -31.53 2.57
N ASN A 1151 15.77 -30.59 1.93
CA ASN A 1151 15.81 -30.37 0.48
C ASN A 1151 16.11 -28.89 0.15
N PRO A 1152 17.39 -28.52 0.05
CA PRO A 1152 17.79 -27.17 -0.36
C PRO A 1152 17.18 -26.78 -1.70
N LYS A 1153 16.66 -25.56 -1.81
CA LYS A 1153 15.99 -25.05 -3.00
C LYS A 1153 16.97 -24.26 -3.85
N LYS A 1154 16.89 -24.37 -5.17
CA LYS A 1154 17.74 -23.61 -6.10
C LYS A 1154 17.16 -22.22 -6.33
N VAL A 1155 17.99 -21.20 -6.15
CA VAL A 1155 17.60 -19.80 -6.31
C VAL A 1155 17.66 -19.39 -7.78
N VAL A 1156 16.63 -18.67 -8.23
CA VAL A 1156 16.54 -18.06 -9.56
C VAL A 1156 16.17 -16.58 -9.50
N GLY A 1157 16.00 -16.01 -8.31
CA GLY A 1157 15.65 -14.62 -8.14
C GLY A 1157 15.64 -14.14 -6.70
N LEU A 1158 15.66 -12.82 -6.54
CA LEU A 1158 15.80 -12.10 -5.28
C LEU A 1158 14.61 -11.17 -5.08
N TYR A 1159 14.23 -10.98 -3.82
CA TYR A 1159 13.35 -9.88 -3.43
C TYR A 1159 14.10 -8.54 -3.49
N ILE A 1160 13.52 -7.54 -4.13
CA ILE A 1160 14.13 -6.22 -4.32
C ILE A 1160 13.58 -5.21 -3.30
N GLY A 1161 12.31 -5.35 -2.94
CA GLY A 1161 11.58 -4.41 -2.09
C GLY A 1161 10.19 -4.14 -2.63
N THR A 1162 9.51 -3.19 -1.98
CA THR A 1162 8.19 -2.75 -2.37
C THR A 1162 8.24 -1.72 -3.50
N GLY A 1163 7.14 -1.60 -4.23
CA GLY A 1163 6.92 -0.64 -5.29
C GLY A 1163 7.02 -1.27 -6.68
N LYS A 1164 6.45 -0.57 -7.67
CA LYS A 1164 6.44 -1.02 -9.08
C LYS A 1164 7.87 -1.01 -9.65
N PRO A 1165 8.30 -2.07 -10.36
CA PRO A 1165 9.63 -2.10 -10.95
C PRO A 1165 9.77 -1.10 -12.09
N VAL A 1166 11.00 -0.66 -12.27
CA VAL A 1166 11.40 0.21 -13.38
C VAL A 1166 11.06 -0.42 -14.74
N PRO A 1167 10.68 0.38 -15.75
CA PRO A 1167 10.32 -0.16 -17.06
C PRO A 1167 11.46 -0.87 -17.80
N GLU A 1168 12.71 -0.50 -17.55
CA GLU A 1168 13.91 -1.08 -18.16
C GLU A 1168 14.99 -1.35 -17.10
N LEU A 1169 15.66 -2.50 -17.22
CA LEU A 1169 16.80 -2.86 -16.38
C LEU A 1169 18.10 -2.31 -16.97
N VAL A 1170 18.93 -1.70 -16.12
CA VAL A 1170 20.21 -1.11 -16.52
C VAL A 1170 21.35 -1.91 -15.93
N ILE A 1171 22.33 -2.27 -16.76
CA ILE A 1171 23.54 -2.97 -16.33
C ILE A 1171 24.80 -2.20 -16.73
N HIS A 1172 25.75 -2.12 -15.81
CA HIS A 1172 27.07 -1.56 -16.06
C HIS A 1172 28.15 -2.53 -15.56
N ASN A 1173 28.99 -3.03 -16.45
CA ASN A 1173 29.95 -4.12 -16.17
C ASN A 1173 29.26 -5.35 -15.56
N ASP A 1174 29.48 -5.59 -14.27
CA ASP A 1174 28.97 -6.67 -13.43
C ASP A 1174 27.94 -6.16 -12.41
N ILE A 1175 27.39 -4.96 -12.59
CA ILE A 1175 26.46 -4.33 -11.64
C ILE A 1175 25.13 -4.05 -12.34
N LEU A 1176 24.06 -4.60 -11.78
CA LEU A 1176 22.69 -4.43 -12.21
C LEU A 1176 21.97 -3.43 -11.29
N PHE A 1177 21.29 -2.47 -11.89
CA PHE A 1177 20.48 -1.48 -11.18
C PHE A 1177 19.00 -1.84 -11.33
N VAL A 1178 18.32 -2.01 -10.20
CA VAL A 1178 16.89 -2.34 -10.14
C VAL A 1178 16.18 -1.34 -9.24
N GLY A 1179 15.39 -0.44 -9.82
CA GLY A 1179 14.59 0.52 -9.05
C GLY A 1179 13.15 0.05 -8.81
N THR A 1180 12.55 0.57 -7.74
CA THR A 1180 11.13 0.40 -7.38
C THR A 1180 10.53 1.72 -6.90
N THR A 1181 9.21 1.88 -6.98
CA THR A 1181 8.54 3.19 -6.73
C THR A 1181 8.63 3.70 -5.32
N ASP A 1182 9.13 2.88 -4.40
CA ASP A 1182 9.16 3.21 -2.97
C ASP A 1182 10.59 3.31 -2.44
N GLY A 1183 11.58 2.89 -3.23
CA GLY A 1183 12.96 2.71 -2.78
C GLY A 1183 13.99 3.37 -3.69
N GLU A 1184 15.15 3.68 -3.12
CA GLU A 1184 16.34 3.96 -3.93
C GLU A 1184 16.71 2.70 -4.73
N PRO A 1185 17.25 2.84 -5.96
CA PRO A 1185 17.57 1.69 -6.78
C PRO A 1185 18.52 0.71 -6.09
N ALA A 1186 18.11 -0.56 -6.02
CA ALA A 1186 18.94 -1.65 -5.54
C ALA A 1186 20.11 -1.85 -6.50
N VAL A 1187 21.32 -1.90 -5.94
CA VAL A 1187 22.57 -2.14 -6.67
C VAL A 1187 22.97 -3.59 -6.44
N ILE A 1188 22.89 -4.41 -7.49
CA ILE A 1188 23.09 -5.86 -7.40
C ILE A 1188 24.32 -6.23 -8.21
N LYS A 1189 25.34 -6.73 -7.53
CA LYS A 1189 26.54 -7.27 -8.19
C LYS A 1189 26.27 -8.67 -8.72
N VAL A 1190 26.49 -8.88 -10.01
CA VAL A 1190 26.20 -10.12 -10.73
C VAL A 1190 27.45 -10.70 -11.37
N ASN A 1191 27.67 -12.00 -11.21
CA ASN A 1191 28.82 -12.67 -11.81
C ASN A 1191 28.62 -12.90 -13.32
N LEU A 1192 29.40 -12.20 -14.15
CA LEU A 1192 29.34 -12.31 -15.61
C LEU A 1192 30.64 -12.78 -16.27
N GLU A 1193 31.76 -12.87 -15.54
CA GLU A 1193 33.11 -13.01 -16.15
C GLU A 1193 33.26 -14.30 -16.99
N ASP A 1194 32.70 -15.43 -16.55
CA ASP A 1194 32.72 -16.69 -17.31
C ASP A 1194 31.63 -16.76 -18.40
N LEU A 1195 30.69 -15.83 -18.38
CA LEU A 1195 29.44 -15.82 -19.15
C LEU A 1195 29.52 -14.90 -20.39
N GLN A 1196 30.44 -13.92 -20.40
CA GLN A 1196 30.68 -12.99 -21.53
C GLN A 1196 31.00 -13.68 -22.88
N SER A 1197 31.38 -14.97 -22.89
CA SER A 1197 31.76 -15.69 -24.11
C SER A 1197 30.62 -16.35 -24.89
N ARG A 1198 29.38 -16.37 -24.37
CA ARG A 1198 28.31 -17.25 -24.89
C ARG A 1198 27.36 -16.59 -25.90
N LEU A 1199 27.11 -15.27 -25.84
CA LEU A 1199 26.10 -14.59 -26.68
C LEU A 1199 26.66 -13.50 -27.59
N ARG A 1200 26.16 -13.44 -28.82
CA ARG A 1200 26.46 -12.36 -29.77
C ARG A 1200 25.72 -11.06 -29.47
N SER A 1201 24.56 -11.10 -28.79
CA SER A 1201 23.76 -9.91 -28.43
C SER A 1201 24.57 -8.89 -27.62
N TRP A 1202 25.32 -9.35 -26.62
CA TRP A 1202 26.18 -8.51 -25.78
C TRP A 1202 27.24 -7.75 -26.60
N LYS A 1203 27.84 -8.40 -27.62
CA LYS A 1203 28.78 -7.72 -28.53
C LYS A 1203 28.14 -6.62 -29.36
N ARG A 1204 26.83 -6.66 -29.63
CA ARG A 1204 26.10 -5.65 -30.40
C ARG A 1204 25.50 -4.53 -29.54
N GLN A 1205 25.28 -4.77 -28.25
CA GLN A 1205 24.85 -3.74 -27.31
C GLN A 1205 26.02 -2.90 -26.77
N PHE A 1206 27.23 -3.48 -26.67
CA PHE A 1206 28.41 -2.83 -26.08
C PHE A 1206 29.55 -2.50 -27.07
N ASN A 1207 29.48 -2.92 -28.35
CA ASN A 1207 30.28 -2.38 -29.46
C ASN A 1207 29.36 -1.72 -30.48
#